data_AF-A0A9W7BE03-F1
#
_entry.id   AF-A0A9W7BE03-F1
#
_cell.length_a   1.000
_cell.length_b   1.000
_cell.length_c   1.000
_cell.angle_alpha   90.00
_cell.angle_beta   90.00
_cell.angle_gamma   90.00
#
_symmetry.space_group_name_H-M   'P 1'
#
loop_
_entity.id
_entity.type
_entity.pdbx_description
1 polymer ?
#
loop_
_entity_poly.entity_id
_entity_poly.type
_entity_poly.pdbx_seq_one_letter_code
_entity_poly.pdbx_strand_id
1 'polypeptide(L)'
;MEGDGDAEGVDDGRGGEQDSISSLASPISSGRERGSTETGTGGGSVSSLESSSWNWNQAQTADGRTYYFNEKKQVKWNLTLEEKMKMLQTLELSFRKMEGYMWKRAPRHTDSDKSGIRRMMTPHWKTLFKKRYFVLEPSQKTLFYYADMSKQQVLGSLDLQQVSAVSTNLQDQTDMPQLPTEYILNITTHSRVWTFVCLTGEEQAAWNQCMQLMIFQNTQLRDARVLGAKADEVTKSGKRASIIMSSVKRKNSRVSNNETVAEKIAHMLAKKKEHGENVDSLFHANQEESVRRHSIELGINVDNLTLAEGGEKKHKSLIKRLTAASTRAIQGVGVGAGGEKRGTALLEAQAASRRLTNLFPGRNMSITAYQWGNIEKQHERIQSFKLKGGESKSQFIMGNVASSCVSITSEADITASKFCQFLFKNLGIGEIALTQFFDVHGRVRFLKEGEYLTEENSEVSTISLILAGEFLRQKNIHGDQYGISVLEVGDVCGIEEGEIGYCVSSVVAGCQGWVFDFRYDVFIEFISSMVDKPLAEVFAPFHKAFLANLLSCVPLLLDLEPPTLTEIAKNFSIRKYIKKGRIFSFEDKASEFVIIMNGTCKATHSDRSAGPTSPSSGDSKEIDASAPQDSQAPGSHEQIVGLYSSGDWLNDDALKNNRNNPVNLTAVSDKVLILCTDKAGFTSMLKIGGSGLLNSIQRVVSGRLAQSMNKTPLFFGMASMTSKFAMFMHFDEVPACTQICRQFGKCDGFYIVLSGTLNLIVESIAGIKLRKSVVKKVIRMNEFFGANWLLYNGGIAQGTVVTTSHCVLLRTPASSFDELQEICPLLRTRLDRMHEKQKELDLRELDLVKAVEEAVEMRGRGRGDSISDETL
;
A
#
# COMPACT_ATOMS: atom_id res chain seq x y z
N MET A 1 7.33 -43.25 -55.12
CA MET A 1 8.42 -43.71 -54.23
C MET A 1 8.15 -43.08 -52.87
N GLU A 2 7.03 -43.41 -52.23
CA GLU A 2 6.72 -44.63 -51.46
C GLU A 2 7.62 -44.81 -50.24
N GLY A 3 6.98 -44.90 -49.07
CA GLY A 3 7.61 -45.22 -47.79
C GLY A 3 6.73 -44.86 -46.59
N ASP A 4 5.56 -45.49 -46.49
CA ASP A 4 4.69 -45.55 -45.31
C ASP A 4 5.34 -46.34 -44.15
N GLY A 5 4.83 -46.16 -42.93
CA GLY A 5 5.17 -47.02 -41.79
C GLY A 5 4.43 -46.65 -40.49
N ASP A 6 3.16 -47.04 -40.39
CA ASP A 6 2.42 -47.21 -39.13
C ASP A 6 2.93 -48.44 -38.37
N ALA A 7 2.89 -48.40 -37.03
CA ALA A 7 2.76 -49.60 -36.20
C ALA A 7 2.22 -49.25 -34.80
N GLU A 8 0.99 -49.70 -34.55
CA GLU A 8 0.40 -49.94 -33.23
C GLU A 8 1.15 -51.07 -32.50
N GLY A 9 1.15 -51.02 -31.17
CA GLY A 9 1.64 -52.10 -30.31
C GLY A 9 0.98 -52.03 -28.94
N VAL A 10 -0.11 -52.79 -28.81
CA VAL A 10 -0.73 -53.24 -27.55
C VAL A 10 0.15 -54.34 -26.96
N ASP A 11 0.46 -54.30 -25.66
CA ASP A 11 0.58 -55.55 -24.89
C ASP A 11 0.33 -55.36 -23.39
N ASP A 12 -0.30 -56.39 -22.84
CA ASP A 12 -0.85 -56.59 -21.51
C ASP A 12 0.23 -56.86 -20.44
N GLY A 13 -0.09 -56.54 -19.18
CA GLY A 13 0.73 -56.92 -18.03
C GLY A 13 -0.03 -56.90 -16.72
N ARG A 14 -0.77 -57.99 -16.43
CA ARG A 14 -1.40 -58.30 -15.15
C ARG A 14 -0.36 -58.74 -14.09
N GLY A 15 -0.67 -58.41 -12.82
CA GLY A 15 -0.12 -59.01 -11.59
C GLY A 15 0.10 -57.93 -10.52
N GLY A 16 -0.57 -57.86 -9.37
CA GLY A 16 -1.31 -58.86 -8.59
C GLY A 16 -0.47 -59.27 -7.37
N GLU A 17 -1.00 -59.00 -6.17
CA GLU A 17 -0.55 -59.32 -4.77
C GLU A 17 -0.01 -58.10 -3.99
N GLN A 18 -0.80 -57.49 -3.10
CA GLN A 18 -1.21 -57.90 -1.74
C GLN A 18 -0.03 -58.11 -0.78
N ASP A 19 0.17 -57.16 0.13
CA ASP A 19 0.20 -57.48 1.55
C ASP A 19 -0.17 -56.27 2.43
N SER A 20 -1.21 -56.50 3.22
CA SER A 20 -1.71 -55.72 4.34
C SER A 20 -0.87 -55.97 5.60
N ILE A 21 -0.66 -54.97 6.46
CA ILE A 21 -0.68 -55.11 7.93
C ILE A 21 -1.11 -53.78 8.58
N SER A 22 -2.08 -53.91 9.47
CA SER A 22 -2.72 -52.91 10.31
C SER A 22 -2.03 -52.75 11.67
N SER A 23 -2.01 -51.51 12.18
CA SER A 23 -2.20 -51.05 13.56
C SER A 23 -1.61 -51.81 14.78
N LEU A 24 -0.95 -51.10 15.69
CA LEU A 24 -1.35 -50.97 17.12
C LEU A 24 -0.45 -50.00 17.93
N ALA A 25 -1.15 -49.04 18.55
CA ALA A 25 -0.97 -48.27 19.80
C ALA A 25 -0.02 -48.89 20.87
N SER A 26 0.60 -48.24 21.87
CA SER A 26 0.40 -47.00 22.67
C SER A 26 1.72 -46.69 23.48
N PRO A 27 1.73 -46.10 24.71
CA PRO A 27 2.05 -44.69 24.98
C PRO A 27 3.23 -44.47 25.97
N ILE A 28 3.80 -43.26 26.03
CA ILE A 28 4.57 -42.83 27.22
C ILE A 28 4.19 -41.41 27.63
N SER A 29 3.70 -41.33 28.86
CA SER A 29 3.34 -40.15 29.64
C SER A 29 4.49 -39.70 30.55
N SER A 30 4.72 -38.39 30.62
CA SER A 30 5.06 -37.60 31.84
C SER A 30 5.28 -36.15 31.35
N GLY A 31 4.60 -35.10 31.80
CA GLY A 31 4.03 -34.83 33.11
C GLY A 31 4.82 -33.68 33.74
N ARG A 32 4.38 -32.43 33.57
CA ARG A 32 4.51 -31.39 34.60
C ARG A 32 3.60 -30.19 34.34
N GLU A 33 2.69 -30.01 35.27
CA GLU A 33 1.76 -28.89 35.45
C GLU A 33 2.46 -27.64 36.01
N ARG A 34 1.92 -26.48 35.62
CA ARG A 34 1.70 -25.21 36.37
C ARG A 34 1.26 -24.21 35.30
N GLY A 35 0.20 -23.44 35.39
CA GLY A 35 -0.76 -23.12 36.43
C GLY A 35 -1.50 -21.89 35.88
N SER A 36 -2.81 -21.99 35.79
CA SER A 36 -3.75 -20.99 35.27
C SER A 36 -3.74 -19.67 36.06
N THR A 37 -3.91 -18.55 35.36
CA THR A 37 -4.83 -17.47 35.81
C THR A 37 -5.40 -16.74 34.60
N GLU A 38 -6.71 -16.51 34.72
CA GLU A 38 -7.68 -15.99 33.78
C GLU A 38 -7.63 -14.48 33.54
N THR A 39 -8.34 -14.11 32.46
CA THR A 39 -9.10 -12.85 32.22
C THR A 39 -8.35 -11.57 31.84
N GLY A 40 -8.75 -11.02 30.70
CA GLY A 40 -8.37 -9.68 30.25
C GLY A 40 -8.71 -9.40 28.79
N THR A 41 -9.98 -9.57 28.40
CA THR A 41 -10.52 -9.10 27.12
C THR A 41 -10.49 -7.58 27.04
N GLY A 42 -9.87 -7.02 26.01
CA GLY A 42 -9.81 -5.58 25.77
C GLY A 42 -9.37 -5.24 24.35
N GLY A 43 -10.16 -5.63 23.35
CA GLY A 43 -9.97 -5.19 21.97
C GLY A 43 -10.53 -3.78 21.77
N GLY A 44 -9.65 -2.78 21.67
CA GLY A 44 -10.00 -1.42 21.25
C GLY A 44 -9.66 -1.21 19.78
N SER A 45 -10.67 -1.18 18.93
CA SER A 45 -10.55 -0.85 17.51
C SER A 45 -10.23 0.64 17.33
N VAL A 46 -9.11 0.93 16.67
CA VAL A 46 -8.70 2.29 16.28
C VAL A 46 -9.29 2.60 14.90
N SER A 47 -10.19 3.58 14.84
CA SER A 47 -10.65 4.21 13.60
C SER A 47 -9.58 5.20 13.10
N SER A 48 -8.87 4.87 12.01
CA SER A 48 -7.98 5.82 11.33
C SER A 48 -8.79 6.76 10.44
N LEU A 49 -8.94 8.02 10.87
CA LEU A 49 -9.19 9.12 9.96
C LEU A 49 -7.87 9.44 9.24
N GLU A 50 -7.82 9.40 7.90
CA GLU A 50 -7.12 10.45 7.14
C GLU A 50 -7.48 10.56 5.65
N SER A 51 -7.57 11.84 5.27
CA SER A 51 -7.73 12.55 4.00
C SER A 51 -7.88 11.80 2.67
N SER A 52 -9.12 11.66 2.20
CA SER A 52 -9.46 11.65 0.77
C SER A 52 -9.58 13.07 0.20
N SER A 53 -9.24 13.27 -1.08
CA SER A 53 -9.64 14.46 -1.83
C SER A 53 -11.12 14.33 -2.22
N TRP A 54 -12.00 14.82 -1.36
CA TRP A 54 -13.45 14.77 -1.55
C TRP A 54 -13.88 15.78 -2.62
N ASN A 55 -14.55 15.32 -3.68
CA ASN A 55 -15.29 16.22 -4.57
C ASN A 55 -16.56 16.67 -3.86
N TRP A 56 -16.50 17.86 -3.28
CA TRP A 56 -17.61 18.51 -2.60
C TRP A 56 -18.41 19.34 -3.61
N ASN A 57 -19.70 19.05 -3.75
CA ASN A 57 -20.61 19.87 -4.54
C ASN A 57 -21.13 21.02 -3.67
N GLN A 58 -21.11 22.23 -4.21
CA GLN A 58 -21.55 23.43 -3.52
C GLN A 58 -23.04 23.67 -3.79
N ALA A 59 -23.84 23.88 -2.74
CA ALA A 59 -25.22 24.33 -2.84
C ALA A 59 -25.49 25.50 -1.89
N GLN A 60 -26.57 26.22 -2.13
CA GLN A 60 -27.06 27.28 -1.25
C GLN A 60 -28.49 27.00 -0.78
N THR A 61 -28.77 27.27 0.50
CA THR A 61 -30.12 27.27 1.05
C THR A 61 -30.90 28.52 0.62
N ALA A 62 -32.21 28.55 0.85
CA ALA A 62 -33.08 29.67 0.48
C ALA A 62 -32.71 31.00 1.17
N ASP A 63 -32.01 30.96 2.32
CA ASP A 63 -31.46 32.11 3.03
C ASP A 63 -30.01 32.46 2.61
N GLY A 64 -29.48 31.83 1.55
CA GLY A 64 -28.17 32.14 0.96
C GLY A 64 -26.97 31.45 1.60
N ARG A 65 -27.16 30.54 2.57
CA ARG A 65 -26.02 29.84 3.20
C ARG A 65 -25.44 28.80 2.28
N THR A 66 -24.13 28.84 2.12
CA THR A 66 -23.41 27.87 1.30
C THR A 66 -23.09 26.63 2.12
N TYR A 67 -23.53 25.47 1.65
CA TYR A 67 -23.11 24.19 2.21
C TYR A 67 -22.51 23.35 1.11
N TYR A 68 -21.55 22.52 1.51
CA TYR A 68 -21.00 21.51 0.64
C TYR A 68 -21.67 20.20 0.98
N PHE A 69 -22.11 19.50 -0.04
CA PHE A 69 -22.60 18.14 0.11
C PHE A 69 -21.75 17.25 -0.79
N ASN A 70 -21.38 16.10 -0.28
CA ASN A 70 -20.73 15.07 -1.07
C ASN A 70 -21.77 14.04 -1.51
N GLU A 71 -21.34 13.11 -2.35
CA GLU A 71 -22.18 12.02 -2.85
C GLU A 71 -22.70 11.10 -1.71
N LYS A 72 -22.12 11.20 -0.51
CA LYS A 72 -22.54 10.50 0.73
C LYS A 72 -23.66 11.22 1.50
N LYS A 73 -24.25 12.30 0.98
CA LYS A 73 -25.23 13.18 1.67
C LYS A 73 -24.72 13.76 3.00
N GLN A 74 -23.40 13.76 3.22
CA GLN A 74 -22.83 14.49 4.33
C GLN A 74 -22.88 15.97 3.99
N VAL A 75 -23.51 16.75 4.85
CA VAL A 75 -23.62 18.20 4.68
C VAL A 75 -22.52 18.84 5.52
N LYS A 76 -21.48 19.31 4.85
CA LYS A 76 -20.47 20.17 5.45
C LYS A 76 -20.91 21.61 5.25
N TRP A 77 -21.55 22.15 6.29
CA TRP A 77 -21.87 23.56 6.33
C TRP A 77 -20.58 24.35 6.20
N ASN A 78 -20.51 25.21 5.18
CA ASN A 78 -19.47 26.20 5.14
C ASN A 78 -19.92 27.26 6.14
N LEU A 79 -19.46 27.10 7.39
CA LEU A 79 -19.64 28.12 8.41
C LEU A 79 -19.30 29.47 7.77
N THR A 80 -20.19 30.44 7.91
CA THR A 80 -19.90 31.78 7.40
C THR A 80 -18.61 32.27 8.03
N LEU A 81 -17.94 33.27 7.42
CA LEU A 81 -16.74 33.83 8.04
C LEU A 81 -17.03 34.26 9.48
N GLU A 82 -18.24 34.79 9.73
CA GLU A 82 -18.72 35.15 11.06
C GLU A 82 -18.90 33.94 11.99
N GLU A 83 -19.51 32.84 11.55
CA GLU A 83 -19.65 31.62 12.37
C GLU A 83 -18.30 30.92 12.61
N LYS A 84 -17.39 30.92 11.63
CA LYS A 84 -16.00 30.46 11.81
C LYS A 84 -15.28 31.32 12.82
N MET A 85 -15.43 32.65 12.73
CA MET A 85 -14.85 33.58 13.69
C MET A 85 -15.49 33.44 15.08
N LYS A 86 -16.79 33.12 15.17
CA LYS A 86 -17.50 32.89 16.43
C LYS A 86 -17.13 31.55 17.06
N MET A 87 -16.94 30.51 16.26
CA MET A 87 -16.42 29.21 16.72
C MET A 87 -14.94 29.32 17.11
N LEU A 88 -14.13 30.04 16.33
CA LEU A 88 -12.74 30.35 16.67
C LEU A 88 -12.66 31.23 17.92
N GLN A 89 -13.54 32.21 18.11
CA GLN A 89 -13.63 33.00 19.34
C GLN A 89 -14.08 32.14 20.52
N THR A 90 -15.05 31.25 20.33
CA THR A 90 -15.54 30.34 21.39
C THR A 90 -14.46 29.33 21.77
N LEU A 91 -13.69 28.83 20.80
CA LEU A 91 -12.54 27.97 21.03
C LEU A 91 -11.35 28.75 21.62
N GLU A 92 -11.03 29.95 21.13
CA GLU A 92 -10.04 30.85 21.75
C GLU A 92 -10.41 31.16 23.20
N LEU A 93 -11.69 31.36 23.50
CA LEU A 93 -12.23 31.52 24.86
C LEU A 93 -12.05 30.24 25.69
N SER A 94 -12.22 29.06 25.08
CA SER A 94 -12.02 27.75 25.72
C SER A 94 -10.53 27.37 25.89
N PHE A 95 -9.64 27.92 25.06
CA PHE A 95 -8.20 27.65 25.04
C PHE A 95 -7.35 28.74 25.70
N ARG A 96 -7.96 29.66 26.47
CA ARG A 96 -7.26 30.84 27.03
C ARG A 96 -6.02 30.51 27.88
N LYS A 97 -5.87 29.27 28.34
CA LYS A 97 -4.58 28.75 28.84
C LYS A 97 -4.67 27.24 29.04
N MET A 98 -4.12 26.45 28.11
CA MET A 98 -3.90 25.03 28.39
C MET A 98 -2.56 24.90 29.11
N GLU A 99 -2.61 24.46 30.36
CA GLU A 99 -1.42 24.21 31.16
C GLU A 99 -1.60 22.95 32.00
N GLY A 100 -0.51 22.22 32.21
CA GLY A 100 -0.57 20.94 32.90
C GLY A 100 0.78 20.24 32.97
N TYR A 101 0.85 19.19 33.80
CA TYR A 101 2.06 18.39 33.89
C TYR A 101 2.11 17.35 32.78
N MET A 102 3.26 17.23 32.11
CA MET A 102 3.58 16.08 31.26
C MET A 102 4.99 15.62 31.56
N TRP A 103 5.28 14.35 31.28
CA TRP A 103 6.64 13.85 31.27
C TRP A 103 7.23 14.01 29.88
N LYS A 104 8.39 14.65 29.81
CA LYS A 104 9.15 14.81 28.56
C LYS A 104 10.41 13.98 28.64
N ARG A 105 10.77 13.34 27.53
CA ARG A 105 12.08 12.70 27.40
C ARG A 105 13.21 13.74 27.48
N ALA A 106 14.24 13.51 28.27
CA ALA A 106 15.40 14.39 28.35
C ALA A 106 16.01 14.59 26.94
N PRO A 107 16.40 15.82 26.55
CA PRO A 107 17.05 16.06 25.26
C PRO A 107 18.30 15.19 25.14
N ARG A 108 18.42 14.44 24.04
CA ARG A 108 19.68 13.77 23.67
C ARG A 108 20.55 14.83 22.99
N HIS A 109 21.75 15.05 23.50
CA HIS A 109 22.60 16.16 23.01
C HIS A 109 23.38 15.81 21.73
N THR A 110 23.48 14.53 21.31
CA THR A 110 24.17 14.13 20.06
C THR A 110 23.63 12.81 19.45
N ASP A 111 23.82 12.64 18.13
CA ASP A 111 23.49 11.39 17.40
C ASP A 111 24.33 10.17 17.84
N SER A 112 25.45 10.38 18.57
CA SER A 112 26.28 9.31 19.13
C SER A 112 25.56 8.42 20.14
N ASP A 113 24.50 8.92 20.77
CA ASP A 113 23.65 8.19 21.73
C ASP A 113 22.70 7.18 21.07
N LYS A 114 22.68 7.12 19.73
CA LYS A 114 21.96 6.07 18.99
C LYS A 114 22.72 4.74 18.95
N SER A 115 24.05 4.74 19.13
CA SER A 115 24.85 3.52 19.12
C SER A 115 24.50 2.61 20.31
N GLY A 116 24.04 1.38 20.01
CA GLY A 116 23.43 0.46 20.97
C GLY A 116 24.32 -0.02 22.13
N ILE A 117 25.62 0.25 22.10
CA ILE A 117 26.60 -0.36 23.00
C ILE A 117 26.61 0.29 24.40
N ARG A 118 26.35 1.60 24.53
CA ARG A 118 26.21 2.25 25.86
C ARG A 118 24.88 1.96 26.55
N ARG A 119 23.86 1.46 25.83
CA ARG A 119 22.52 1.20 26.39
C ARG A 119 22.49 0.04 27.37
N MET A 120 23.40 -0.93 27.25
CA MET A 120 23.39 -2.14 28.08
C MET A 120 24.07 -1.97 29.44
N MET A 121 24.82 -0.90 29.68
CA MET A 121 25.79 -0.84 30.80
C MET A 121 25.44 0.13 31.94
N THR A 122 24.36 0.92 31.86
CA THR A 122 24.03 1.90 32.94
C THR A 122 22.64 1.64 33.55
N PRO A 123 22.55 1.17 34.82
CA PRO A 123 21.28 0.79 35.48
C PRO A 123 20.38 1.96 35.93
N HIS A 124 20.65 3.21 35.55
CA HIS A 124 19.93 4.39 36.08
C HIS A 124 18.91 4.96 35.09
N TRP A 125 17.97 4.11 34.67
CA TRP A 125 16.88 4.43 33.75
C TRP A 125 15.78 5.34 34.32
N LYS A 126 15.70 5.52 35.66
CA LYS A 126 14.79 6.47 36.35
C LYS A 126 14.96 7.94 35.94
N THR A 127 15.91 8.25 35.05
CA THR A 127 16.30 9.60 34.63
C THR A 127 15.83 10.02 33.22
N LEU A 128 15.25 9.09 32.43
CA LEU A 128 14.97 9.34 31.00
C LEU A 128 13.81 10.30 30.76
N PHE A 129 12.78 10.26 31.61
CA PHE A 129 11.61 11.13 31.54
C PHE A 129 11.60 12.07 32.73
N LYS A 130 11.47 13.37 32.46
CA LYS A 130 11.38 14.39 33.50
C LYS A 130 9.98 14.99 33.47
N LYS A 131 9.29 14.99 34.62
CA LYS A 131 8.01 15.69 34.81
C LYS A 131 8.26 17.19 34.67
N ARG A 132 7.47 17.86 33.84
CA ARG A 132 7.59 19.29 33.54
C ARG A 132 6.19 19.91 33.49
N TYR A 133 6.10 21.18 33.85
CA TYR A 133 4.86 21.93 33.71
C TYR A 133 4.85 22.61 32.35
N PHE A 134 3.85 22.33 31.53
CA PHE A 134 3.71 22.88 30.19
C PHE A 134 2.69 24.00 30.19
N VAL A 135 2.97 25.06 29.43
CA VAL A 135 2.06 26.17 29.20
C VAL A 135 1.99 26.41 27.71
N LEU A 136 0.82 26.21 27.13
CA LEU A 136 0.55 26.55 25.74
C LEU A 136 0.24 28.05 25.66
N GLU A 137 0.98 28.76 24.81
CA GLU A 137 0.67 30.14 24.44
C GLU A 137 0.19 30.18 22.98
N PRO A 138 -1.13 30.14 22.73
CA PRO A 138 -1.68 30.09 21.38
C PRO A 138 -1.28 31.30 20.53
N SER A 139 -1.23 32.50 21.14
CA SER A 139 -0.85 33.74 20.46
C SER A 139 0.57 33.71 19.91
N GLN A 140 1.50 33.08 20.63
CA GLN A 140 2.89 32.92 20.22
C GLN A 140 3.13 31.65 19.39
N LYS A 141 2.11 30.80 19.23
CA LYS A 141 2.24 29.45 18.65
C LYS A 141 3.41 28.68 19.26
N THR A 142 3.58 28.79 20.58
CA THR A 142 4.71 28.22 21.29
C THR A 142 4.23 27.46 22.52
N LEU A 143 4.75 26.26 22.72
CA LEU A 143 4.54 25.47 23.92
C LEU A 143 5.78 25.58 24.82
N PHE A 144 5.65 26.32 25.92
CA PHE A 144 6.71 26.46 26.90
C PHE A 144 6.66 25.33 27.92
N TYR A 145 7.83 24.96 28.47
CA TYR A 145 7.88 24.05 29.61
C TYR A 145 8.83 24.54 30.70
N TYR A 146 8.41 24.31 31.94
CA TYR A 146 9.02 24.79 33.17
C TYR A 146 9.36 23.61 34.09
N ALA A 147 10.20 23.87 35.10
CA ALA A 147 10.50 22.87 36.12
C ALA A 147 9.22 22.42 36.86
N ASP A 148 8.37 23.38 37.20
CA ASP A 148 7.14 23.21 37.97
C ASP A 148 6.12 24.33 37.65
N MET A 149 5.00 24.32 38.38
CA MET A 149 3.89 25.26 38.21
C MET A 149 4.22 26.71 38.59
N SER A 150 5.35 26.98 39.26
CA SER A 150 5.76 28.35 39.64
C SER A 150 6.13 29.21 38.42
N LYS A 151 6.48 28.57 37.30
CA LYS A 151 6.87 29.20 36.03
C LYS A 151 8.07 30.17 36.15
N GLN A 152 8.87 30.07 37.21
CA GLN A 152 10.00 30.97 37.46
C GLN A 152 11.11 30.86 36.39
N GLN A 153 11.36 29.65 35.86
CA GLN A 153 12.40 29.41 34.86
C GLN A 153 11.85 28.61 33.66
N VAL A 154 11.90 29.22 32.47
CA VAL A 154 11.62 28.54 31.20
C VAL A 154 12.79 27.59 30.90
N LEU A 155 12.50 26.28 30.85
CA LEU A 155 13.51 25.25 30.54
C LEU A 155 13.60 24.94 29.04
N GLY A 156 12.65 25.46 28.25
CA GLY A 156 12.68 25.45 26.80
C GLY A 156 11.29 25.61 26.21
N SER A 157 11.24 25.56 24.88
CA SER A 157 10.02 25.75 24.12
C SER A 157 9.96 24.82 22.91
N LEU A 158 8.75 24.59 22.44
CA LEU A 158 8.43 23.92 21.19
C LEU A 158 7.68 24.90 20.29
N ASP A 159 8.28 25.24 19.16
CA ASP A 159 7.66 26.07 18.11
C ASP A 159 6.59 25.24 17.38
N LEU A 160 5.33 25.61 17.57
CA LEU A 160 4.20 24.88 17.03
C LEU A 160 4.02 25.12 15.53
N GLN A 161 4.68 26.12 14.93
CA GLN A 161 4.64 26.33 13.48
C GLN A 161 5.36 25.23 12.69
N GLN A 162 6.26 24.50 13.36
CA GLN A 162 7.06 23.42 12.78
C GLN A 162 6.41 22.05 12.91
N VAL A 163 5.29 21.95 13.64
CA VAL A 163 4.58 20.69 13.85
C VAL A 163 3.94 20.25 12.53
N SER A 164 4.29 19.05 12.09
CA SER A 164 3.77 18.44 10.87
C SER A 164 2.75 17.33 11.14
N ALA A 165 2.86 16.64 12.27
CA ALA A 165 1.94 15.57 12.66
C ALA A 165 1.91 15.40 14.18
N VAL A 166 0.78 14.90 14.70
CA VAL A 166 0.62 14.49 16.10
C VAL A 166 0.00 13.09 16.09
N SER A 167 0.55 12.18 16.90
CA SER A 167 0.06 10.80 17.00
C SER A 167 0.04 10.34 18.46
N THR A 168 -0.99 9.57 18.82
CA THR A 168 -1.12 8.89 20.10
C THR A 168 -0.71 7.41 20.04
N ASN A 169 -0.22 6.95 18.89
CA ASN A 169 0.07 5.54 18.66
C ASN A 169 1.31 5.05 19.41
N LEU A 170 1.17 3.83 19.94
CA LEU A 170 2.11 3.04 20.74
C LEU A 170 3.19 2.33 19.90
N GLN A 171 3.62 2.92 18.78
CA GLN A 171 4.15 2.15 17.65
C GLN A 171 5.51 1.46 17.85
N ASP A 172 6.09 1.40 19.06
CA ASP A 172 7.26 0.55 19.39
C ASP A 172 7.40 0.36 20.92
N GLN A 173 6.51 -0.40 21.57
CA GLN A 173 6.67 -0.76 22.99
C GLN A 173 7.78 -1.78 23.25
N THR A 174 8.16 -2.58 22.24
CA THR A 174 9.12 -3.68 22.39
C THR A 174 10.51 -3.22 22.86
N ASP A 175 10.84 -1.94 22.71
CA ASP A 175 12.15 -1.37 23.05
C ASP A 175 12.15 -0.35 24.22
N MET A 176 11.00 -0.06 24.84
CA MET A 176 10.88 1.03 25.83
C MET A 176 10.31 0.52 27.16
N PRO A 177 11.09 -0.23 27.97
CA PRO A 177 10.51 -1.07 29.01
C PRO A 177 9.80 -0.36 30.18
N GLN A 178 9.88 0.97 30.38
CA GLN A 178 9.29 1.62 31.56
C GLN A 178 8.87 3.09 31.33
N LEU A 179 7.67 3.31 30.79
CA LEU A 179 7.04 4.64 30.66
C LEU A 179 6.34 5.04 31.98
N PRO A 180 6.25 6.35 32.33
CA PRO A 180 5.51 6.80 33.51
C PRO A 180 4.02 6.41 33.51
N THR A 181 3.38 6.42 32.34
CA THR A 181 2.01 5.99 32.07
C THR A 181 1.92 5.47 30.63
N GLU A 182 0.78 4.91 30.24
CA GLU A 182 0.49 4.47 28.86
C GLU A 182 0.06 5.59 27.91
N TYR A 183 -0.23 6.79 28.42
CA TYR A 183 -0.83 7.90 27.67
C TYR A 183 0.22 8.73 26.93
N ILE A 184 0.71 8.20 25.80
CA ILE A 184 1.80 8.80 25.01
C ILE A 184 1.26 9.81 23.98
N LEU A 185 1.89 10.97 23.90
CA LEU A 185 1.65 11.96 22.85
C LEU A 185 2.95 12.22 22.09
N ASN A 186 3.01 11.80 20.83
CA ASN A 186 4.13 12.09 19.94
C ASN A 186 3.79 13.29 19.06
N ILE A 187 4.63 14.34 19.12
CA ILE A 187 4.54 15.53 18.27
C ILE A 187 5.73 15.55 17.32
N THR A 188 5.46 15.36 16.03
CA THR A 188 6.47 15.38 14.97
C THR A 188 6.63 16.80 14.44
N THR A 189 7.83 17.36 14.54
CA THR A 189 8.22 18.58 13.84
C THR A 189 9.09 18.26 12.63
N HIS A 190 9.37 19.26 11.80
CA HIS A 190 10.28 19.11 10.64
C HIS A 190 11.68 18.57 10.99
N SER A 191 12.14 18.74 12.24
CA SER A 191 13.50 18.39 12.65
C SER A 191 13.58 17.20 13.62
N ARG A 192 12.49 16.86 14.33
CA ARG A 192 12.50 15.82 15.37
C ARG A 192 11.11 15.41 15.81
N VAL A 193 11.02 14.26 16.47
CA VAL A 193 9.82 13.80 17.18
C VAL A 193 9.98 14.09 18.67
N TRP A 194 8.97 14.73 19.26
CA TRP A 194 8.86 14.99 20.69
C TRP A 194 7.90 13.98 21.31
N THR A 195 8.39 13.17 22.23
CA THR A 195 7.56 12.22 22.97
C THR A 195 7.23 12.79 24.35
N PHE A 196 5.94 13.02 24.57
CA PHE A 196 5.36 13.37 25.85
C PHE A 196 4.57 12.19 26.39
N VAL A 197 4.46 12.11 27.71
CA VAL A 197 3.62 11.14 28.42
C VAL A 197 2.73 11.94 29.37
N CYS A 198 1.42 11.75 29.29
CA CYS A 198 0.40 12.45 30.07
C CYS A 198 0.04 11.64 31.33
N LEU A 199 -0.56 12.27 32.35
CA LEU A 199 -0.94 11.52 33.56
C LEU A 199 -2.19 10.67 33.31
N THR A 200 -3.15 11.19 32.54
CA THR A 200 -4.43 10.54 32.24
C THR A 200 -4.73 10.52 30.74
N GLY A 201 -5.62 9.62 30.31
CA GLY A 201 -6.12 9.57 28.94
C GLY A 201 -6.91 10.83 28.55
N GLU A 202 -7.60 11.46 29.49
CA GLU A 202 -8.30 12.74 29.27
C GLU A 202 -7.32 13.87 28.96
N GLU A 203 -6.22 13.98 29.72
CA GLU A 203 -5.16 14.94 29.43
C GLU A 203 -4.53 14.70 28.05
N GLN A 204 -4.24 13.45 27.71
CA GLN A 204 -3.71 13.07 26.39
C GLN A 204 -4.67 13.47 25.26
N ALA A 205 -5.96 13.18 25.41
CA ALA A 205 -6.98 13.56 24.43
C ALA A 205 -7.08 15.08 24.26
N ALA A 206 -7.07 15.83 25.37
CA ALA A 206 -7.10 17.30 25.34
C ALA A 206 -5.86 17.88 24.65
N TRP A 207 -4.66 17.36 24.96
CA TRP A 207 -3.42 17.82 24.33
C TRP A 207 -3.37 17.45 22.85
N ASN A 208 -3.79 16.24 22.48
CA ASN A 208 -3.87 15.80 21.09
C ASN A 208 -4.82 16.70 20.27
N GLN A 209 -6.03 16.94 20.78
CA GLN A 209 -7.01 17.80 20.12
C GLN A 209 -6.48 19.23 19.93
N CYS A 210 -5.82 19.78 20.95
CA CYS A 210 -5.22 21.11 20.87
C CYS A 210 -4.12 21.19 19.80
N MET A 211 -3.23 20.19 19.74
CA MET A 211 -2.14 20.17 18.77
C MET A 211 -2.63 19.92 17.33
N GLN A 212 -3.65 19.08 17.15
CA GLN A 212 -4.30 18.86 15.85
C GLN A 212 -4.92 20.16 15.29
N LEU A 213 -5.55 20.96 16.15
CA LEU A 213 -6.06 22.28 15.76
C LEU A 213 -4.94 23.23 15.31
N MET A 214 -3.78 23.18 15.97
CA MET A 214 -2.62 24.00 15.57
C MET A 214 -2.05 23.56 14.21
N ILE A 215 -1.97 22.25 13.94
CA ILE A 215 -1.58 21.72 12.62
C ILE A 215 -2.53 22.22 11.53
N PHE A 216 -3.84 22.17 11.79
CA PHE A 216 -4.84 22.65 10.85
C PHE A 216 -4.65 24.14 10.52
N GLN A 217 -4.43 24.99 11.54
CA GLN A 217 -4.14 26.41 11.33
C GLN A 217 -2.84 26.65 10.54
N ASN A 218 -1.80 25.86 10.78
CA ASN A 218 -0.54 25.97 10.06
C ASN A 218 -0.69 25.56 8.58
N THR A 219 -1.51 24.54 8.31
CA THR A 219 -1.80 24.07 6.95
C THR A 219 -2.56 25.14 6.17
N GLN A 220 -3.59 25.76 6.75
CA GLN A 220 -4.33 26.85 6.09
C GLN A 220 -3.46 28.08 5.81
N LEU A 221 -2.55 28.45 6.72
CA LEU A 221 -1.62 29.56 6.49
C LEU A 221 -0.63 29.26 5.37
N ARG A 222 -0.20 28.00 5.22
CA ARG A 222 0.65 27.56 4.10
C ARG A 222 -0.13 27.62 2.78
N ASP A 223 -1.34 27.09 2.76
CA ASP A 223 -2.19 27.10 1.55
C ASP A 223 -2.55 28.52 1.11
N ALA A 224 -2.87 29.41 2.05
CA ALA A 224 -3.13 30.82 1.75
C ALA A 224 -1.88 31.53 1.20
N ARG A 225 -0.68 31.23 1.72
CA ARG A 225 0.59 31.76 1.18
C ARG A 225 0.90 31.22 -0.21
N VAL A 226 0.65 29.94 -0.46
CA VAL A 226 0.85 29.31 -1.78
C VAL A 226 -0.12 29.87 -2.81
N LEU A 227 -1.38 30.07 -2.44
CA LEU A 227 -2.39 30.69 -3.31
C LEU A 227 -2.08 32.17 -3.56
N GLY A 228 -1.62 32.91 -2.55
CA GLY A 228 -1.15 34.28 -2.69
C GLY A 228 0.07 34.40 -3.60
N ALA A 229 1.06 33.52 -3.43
CA ALA A 229 2.26 33.48 -4.27
C ALA A 229 1.93 33.12 -5.74
N LYS A 230 0.99 32.19 -5.96
CA LYS A 230 0.48 31.88 -7.32
C LYS A 230 -0.31 33.02 -7.92
N ALA A 231 -1.12 33.75 -7.14
CA ALA A 231 -1.85 34.93 -7.61
C ALA A 231 -0.88 36.06 -8.02
N ASP A 232 0.21 36.25 -7.27
CA ASP A 232 1.29 37.18 -7.60
C ASP A 232 2.09 36.77 -8.85
N GLU A 233 2.29 35.47 -9.06
CA GLU A 233 2.91 34.93 -10.28
C GLU A 233 2.03 35.12 -11.52
N VAL A 234 0.71 34.90 -11.37
CA VAL A 234 -0.28 35.10 -12.44
C VAL A 234 -0.46 36.59 -12.78
N THR A 235 -0.41 37.49 -11.81
CA THR A 235 -0.43 38.95 -12.09
C THR A 235 0.87 39.44 -12.72
N LYS A 236 2.02 38.87 -12.35
CA LYS A 236 3.31 39.17 -13.01
C LYS A 236 3.37 38.61 -14.44
N SER A 237 2.81 37.43 -14.71
CA SER A 237 2.73 36.87 -16.06
C SER A 237 1.70 37.58 -16.94
N GLY A 238 0.56 38.00 -16.38
CA GLY A 238 -0.46 38.81 -17.05
C GLY A 238 0.05 40.20 -17.47
N LYS A 239 0.90 40.84 -16.66
CA LYS A 239 1.56 42.12 -17.04
C LYS A 239 2.57 41.96 -18.19
N ARG A 240 3.20 40.79 -18.35
CA ARG A 240 4.06 40.49 -19.52
C ARG A 240 3.25 40.23 -20.79
N ALA A 241 2.07 39.61 -20.68
CA ALA A 241 1.18 39.38 -21.83
C ALA A 241 0.52 40.69 -22.34
N SER A 242 0.29 41.66 -21.45
CA SER A 242 -0.27 42.99 -21.79
C SER A 242 0.67 43.87 -22.64
N ILE A 243 1.97 43.57 -22.72
CA ILE A 243 2.94 44.37 -23.49
C ILE A 243 3.09 43.83 -24.94
N ILE A 244 2.55 42.66 -25.25
CA ILE A 244 2.74 41.98 -26.55
C ILE A 244 1.47 42.03 -27.45
N MET A 245 0.31 42.45 -26.95
CA MET A 245 -0.93 42.53 -27.76
C MET A 245 -1.44 43.96 -27.98
N SER A 246 -0.60 44.82 -28.54
CA SER A 246 -1.02 46.09 -29.14
C SER A 246 -0.69 46.14 -30.63
N SER A 247 -1.39 45.35 -31.43
CA SER A 247 -1.50 45.50 -32.89
C SER A 247 -2.62 44.59 -33.43
N VAL A 248 -3.79 45.18 -33.72
CA VAL A 248 -4.72 44.90 -34.85
C VAL A 248 -6.12 45.48 -34.55
N LYS A 249 -6.42 46.56 -35.29
CA LYS A 249 -7.71 47.16 -35.75
C LYS A 249 -9.01 46.85 -34.98
N ARG A 250 -9.66 47.84 -34.35
CA ARG A 250 -10.56 48.91 -34.89
C ARG A 250 -11.89 48.44 -35.51
N LYS A 251 -12.99 48.68 -34.78
CA LYS A 251 -14.26 49.40 -35.15
C LYS A 251 -15.52 48.67 -34.63
N ASN A 252 -16.03 49.12 -33.48
CA ASN A 252 -17.35 49.78 -33.40
C ASN A 252 -17.55 50.31 -31.97
N SER A 253 -17.56 51.64 -31.89
CA SER A 253 -17.77 52.44 -30.70
C SER A 253 -19.26 52.71 -30.50
N ARG A 254 -19.79 52.45 -29.30
CA ARG A 254 -20.66 53.35 -28.51
C ARG A 254 -21.41 52.54 -27.43
N VAL A 255 -21.06 52.82 -26.18
CA VAL A 255 -21.90 53.27 -25.06
C VAL A 255 -21.16 52.85 -23.79
N SER A 256 -20.38 53.81 -23.27
CA SER A 256 -19.94 53.83 -21.89
C SER A 256 -21.13 54.21 -21.01
N ASN A 257 -21.44 53.40 -20.00
CA ASN A 257 -21.97 53.80 -18.69
C ASN A 257 -22.08 52.54 -17.83
N ASN A 258 -20.97 52.16 -17.18
CA ASN A 258 -21.01 51.20 -16.09
C ASN A 258 -21.31 51.95 -14.79
N GLU A 259 -22.60 52.20 -14.54
CA GLU A 259 -23.12 52.31 -13.17
C GLU A 259 -23.48 50.91 -12.71
N THR A 260 -23.03 50.52 -11.53
CA THR A 260 -23.27 49.16 -11.05
C THR A 260 -24.74 48.97 -10.67
N VAL A 261 -25.32 47.83 -11.01
CA VAL A 261 -26.71 47.43 -10.67
C VAL A 261 -26.99 47.57 -9.17
N ALA A 262 -25.95 47.46 -8.33
CA ALA A 262 -26.02 47.70 -6.90
C ALA A 262 -26.40 49.14 -6.53
N GLU A 263 -25.91 50.16 -7.26
CA GLU A 263 -26.19 51.57 -6.97
C GLU A 263 -27.61 51.97 -7.40
N LYS A 264 -28.14 51.41 -8.49
CA LYS A 264 -29.55 51.62 -8.89
C LYS A 264 -30.54 50.94 -7.96
N ILE A 265 -30.19 49.76 -7.44
CA ILE A 265 -31.01 49.06 -6.44
C ILE A 265 -30.96 49.80 -5.10
N ALA A 266 -29.78 50.25 -4.66
CA ALA A 266 -29.63 51.04 -3.44
C ALA A 266 -30.38 52.38 -3.51
N HIS A 267 -30.32 53.08 -4.66
CA HIS A 267 -31.02 54.35 -4.86
C HIS A 267 -32.55 54.18 -5.00
N MET A 268 -33.04 53.09 -5.60
CA MET A 268 -34.48 52.79 -5.63
C MET A 268 -35.03 52.40 -4.25
N LEU A 269 -34.28 51.62 -3.48
CA LEU A 269 -34.68 51.19 -2.13
C LEU A 269 -34.64 52.36 -1.13
N ALA A 270 -33.67 53.28 -1.25
CA ALA A 270 -33.62 54.50 -0.46
C ALA A 270 -34.83 55.42 -0.74
N LYS A 271 -35.19 55.60 -2.02
CA LYS A 271 -36.30 56.49 -2.43
C LYS A 271 -37.69 55.95 -2.05
N LYS A 272 -37.86 54.62 -2.04
CA LYS A 272 -39.12 53.98 -1.62
C LYS A 272 -39.29 53.89 -0.09
N LYS A 273 -38.19 53.84 0.66
CA LYS A 273 -38.20 53.94 2.12
C LYS A 273 -38.60 55.34 2.61
N GLU A 274 -38.29 56.39 1.85
CA GLU A 274 -38.78 57.76 2.10
C GLU A 274 -40.28 57.95 1.83
N HIS A 275 -40.93 57.04 1.07
CA HIS A 275 -42.35 57.16 0.70
C HIS A 275 -43.28 56.20 1.47
N GLY A 276 -42.76 55.47 2.47
CA GLY A 276 -43.59 54.68 3.40
C GLY A 276 -44.34 53.49 2.77
N GLU A 277 -43.84 52.91 1.68
CA GLU A 277 -44.47 51.74 1.04
C GLU A 277 -44.02 50.41 1.69
N ASN A 278 -44.99 49.51 1.90
CA ASN A 278 -44.80 48.20 2.54
C ASN A 278 -44.20 47.17 1.54
N VAL A 279 -43.11 46.50 1.92
CA VAL A 279 -42.22 45.74 1.02
C VAL A 279 -42.62 44.26 0.85
N ASP A 280 -43.61 43.76 1.60
CA ASP A 280 -43.91 42.32 1.66
C ASP A 280 -44.76 41.76 0.52
N SER A 281 -45.31 42.58 -0.39
CA SER A 281 -46.13 42.08 -1.53
C SER A 281 -45.34 41.80 -2.82
N LEU A 282 -44.02 42.02 -2.84
CA LEU A 282 -43.19 41.91 -4.05
C LEU A 282 -42.49 40.56 -4.24
N PHE A 283 -42.58 39.65 -3.26
CA PHE A 283 -41.89 38.35 -3.31
C PHE A 283 -42.61 37.29 -4.16
N HIS A 284 -43.94 37.37 -4.31
CA HIS A 284 -44.69 36.35 -5.05
C HIS A 284 -44.72 36.54 -6.57
N ALA A 285 -44.64 37.78 -7.07
CA ALA A 285 -44.71 38.05 -8.52
C ALA A 285 -43.40 37.73 -9.28
N ASN A 286 -42.25 37.76 -8.61
CA ASN A 286 -40.94 37.51 -9.26
C ASN A 286 -40.62 36.00 -9.41
N GLN A 287 -41.31 35.13 -8.68
CA GLN A 287 -41.06 33.69 -8.74
C GLN A 287 -41.66 33.04 -9.99
N GLU A 288 -42.85 33.47 -10.42
CA GLU A 288 -43.49 32.98 -11.64
C GLU A 288 -42.75 33.42 -12.92
N GLU A 289 -42.19 34.63 -12.93
CA GLU A 289 -41.51 35.15 -14.13
C GLU A 289 -40.09 34.58 -14.31
N SER A 290 -39.42 34.21 -13.21
CA SER A 290 -38.14 33.49 -13.24
C SER A 290 -38.30 32.07 -13.80
N VAL A 291 -39.37 31.37 -13.39
CA VAL A 291 -39.70 30.02 -13.91
C VAL A 291 -40.09 30.05 -15.39
N ARG A 292 -40.79 31.12 -15.82
CA ARG A 292 -41.14 31.31 -17.25
C ARG A 292 -39.91 31.54 -18.14
N ARG A 293 -38.94 32.36 -17.69
CA ARG A 293 -37.73 32.63 -18.47
C ARG A 293 -36.80 31.42 -18.58
N HIS A 294 -36.68 30.63 -17.51
CA HIS A 294 -35.87 29.40 -17.52
C HIS A 294 -36.46 28.28 -18.39
N SER A 295 -37.80 28.24 -18.54
CA SER A 295 -38.46 27.25 -19.40
C SER A 295 -38.26 27.53 -20.90
N ILE A 296 -38.10 28.81 -21.27
CA ILE A 296 -37.82 29.25 -22.65
C ILE A 296 -36.38 28.93 -23.06
N GLU A 297 -35.41 29.07 -22.15
CA GLU A 297 -33.99 28.73 -22.41
C GLU A 297 -33.73 27.23 -22.60
N LEU A 298 -34.63 26.37 -22.10
CA LEU A 298 -34.51 24.91 -22.19
C LEU A 298 -35.33 24.29 -23.34
N GLY A 299 -36.05 25.09 -24.12
CA GLY A 299 -36.82 24.62 -25.28
C GLY A 299 -37.99 23.68 -24.93
N ILE A 300 -38.52 23.77 -23.71
CA ILE A 300 -39.62 22.92 -23.24
C ILE A 300 -40.94 23.68 -23.42
N ASN A 301 -41.79 23.19 -24.34
CA ASN A 301 -43.13 23.72 -24.51
C ASN A 301 -44.04 23.18 -23.40
N VAL A 302 -44.54 24.06 -22.53
CA VAL A 302 -45.32 23.73 -21.32
C VAL A 302 -46.82 23.72 -21.58
N ASP A 303 -47.29 24.05 -22.79
CA ASP A 303 -48.72 24.25 -23.04
C ASP A 303 -49.54 22.98 -23.34
N ASN A 304 -49.03 21.78 -23.07
CA ASN A 304 -49.81 20.54 -23.23
C ASN A 304 -49.51 19.50 -22.13
N LEU A 305 -50.05 19.72 -20.94
CA LEU A 305 -50.21 18.71 -19.89
C LEU A 305 -51.63 18.78 -19.30
N THR A 306 -52.61 18.29 -20.06
CA THR A 306 -53.79 17.65 -19.48
C THR A 306 -53.56 16.14 -19.46
N LEU A 307 -53.90 15.54 -18.31
CA LEU A 307 -53.75 14.12 -18.00
C LEU A 307 -54.56 13.25 -18.97
N ALA A 308 -53.88 12.44 -19.79
CA ALA A 308 -54.41 11.18 -20.30
C ALA A 308 -53.27 10.22 -20.73
N GLU A 309 -53.39 8.98 -20.24
CA GLU A 309 -52.79 7.70 -20.66
C GLU A 309 -51.59 7.70 -21.63
N GLY A 310 -50.40 7.33 -21.12
CA GLY A 310 -49.23 7.05 -21.96
C GLY A 310 -47.89 6.86 -21.22
N GLY A 311 -47.90 6.44 -19.95
CA GLY A 311 -46.72 6.49 -19.06
C GLY A 311 -45.57 5.53 -19.41
N GLU A 312 -45.84 4.37 -20.00
CA GLU A 312 -44.84 3.29 -20.02
C GLU A 312 -43.70 3.50 -21.05
N LYS A 313 -44.01 4.06 -22.22
CA LYS A 313 -43.00 4.29 -23.28
C LYS A 313 -42.06 5.46 -22.96
N LYS A 314 -42.58 6.52 -22.32
CA LYS A 314 -41.77 7.67 -21.89
C LYS A 314 -40.85 7.31 -20.71
N HIS A 315 -41.30 6.45 -19.80
CA HIS A 315 -40.48 5.98 -18.68
C HIS A 315 -39.31 5.10 -19.11
N LYS A 316 -39.53 4.17 -20.06
CA LYS A 316 -38.46 3.34 -20.66
C LYS A 316 -37.42 4.17 -21.42
N SER A 317 -37.83 5.24 -22.10
CA SER A 317 -36.93 6.18 -22.78
C SER A 317 -36.04 6.97 -21.81
N LEU A 318 -36.62 7.42 -20.68
CA LEU A 318 -35.91 8.17 -19.65
C LEU A 318 -34.86 7.30 -18.93
N ILE A 319 -35.22 6.06 -18.57
CA ILE A 319 -34.28 5.09 -17.97
C ILE A 319 -33.13 4.81 -18.95
N LYS A 320 -33.41 4.57 -20.23
CA LYS A 320 -32.37 4.30 -21.25
C LYS A 320 -31.41 5.49 -21.44
N ARG A 321 -31.89 6.73 -21.34
CA ARG A 321 -31.05 7.94 -21.41
C ARG A 321 -30.21 8.14 -20.14
N LEU A 322 -30.76 7.86 -18.96
CA LEU A 322 -30.05 7.95 -17.68
C LEU A 322 -28.97 6.86 -17.56
N THR A 323 -29.25 5.63 -18.01
CA THR A 323 -28.24 4.56 -18.07
C THR A 323 -27.11 4.89 -19.05
N ALA A 324 -27.43 5.48 -20.21
CA ALA A 324 -26.42 5.90 -21.20
C ALA A 324 -25.59 7.12 -20.77
N ALA A 325 -26.13 7.99 -19.91
CA ALA A 325 -25.41 9.12 -19.31
C ALA A 325 -24.49 8.65 -18.17
N SER A 326 -24.97 7.72 -17.33
CA SER A 326 -24.18 7.11 -16.25
C SER A 326 -23.01 6.27 -16.81
N THR A 327 -23.23 5.52 -17.89
CA THR A 327 -22.16 4.77 -18.59
C THR A 327 -21.07 5.69 -19.17
N ARG A 328 -21.44 6.89 -19.67
CA ARG A 328 -20.48 7.89 -20.17
C ARG A 328 -19.72 8.60 -19.05
N ALA A 329 -20.33 8.81 -17.89
CA ALA A 329 -19.65 9.37 -16.72
C ALA A 329 -18.60 8.39 -16.14
N ILE A 330 -18.87 7.08 -16.19
CA ILE A 330 -17.94 6.02 -15.77
C ILE A 330 -16.73 5.92 -16.71
N GLN A 331 -16.90 6.17 -18.01
CA GLN A 331 -15.81 6.16 -19.00
C GLN A 331 -14.84 7.35 -18.91
N GLY A 332 -15.17 8.41 -18.15
CA GLY A 332 -14.34 9.62 -18.02
C GLY A 332 -13.32 9.63 -16.89
N VAL A 333 -13.31 8.61 -16.01
CA VAL A 333 -12.51 8.60 -14.76
C VAL A 333 -11.12 7.96 -14.92
N GLY A 334 -10.83 7.39 -16.09
CA GLY A 334 -9.65 6.55 -16.31
C GLY A 334 -8.34 7.26 -16.69
N VAL A 335 -7.84 8.23 -15.91
CA VAL A 335 -6.40 8.61 -15.94
C VAL A 335 -5.96 9.17 -14.57
N GLY A 336 -5.34 8.35 -13.71
CA GLY A 336 -4.44 8.87 -12.66
C GLY A 336 -4.69 8.56 -11.17
N ALA A 337 -5.66 7.71 -10.79
CA ALA A 337 -5.88 7.34 -9.38
C ALA A 337 -5.26 5.96 -9.05
N GLY A 338 -4.40 5.90 -8.01
CA GLY A 338 -3.78 4.64 -7.53
C GLY A 338 -4.78 3.67 -6.88
N GLY A 339 -4.37 2.40 -6.74
CA GLY A 339 -5.22 1.24 -6.43
C GLY A 339 -6.16 1.37 -5.21
N GLU A 340 -5.75 2.08 -4.15
CA GLU A 340 -6.57 2.30 -2.95
C GLU A 340 -7.85 3.13 -3.23
N LYS A 341 -7.78 4.04 -4.22
CA LYS A 341 -8.91 4.88 -4.64
C LYS A 341 -9.92 4.14 -5.54
N ARG A 342 -9.53 2.98 -6.07
CA ARG A 342 -10.31 2.22 -7.06
C ARG A 342 -11.38 1.34 -6.40
N GLY A 343 -11.05 0.66 -5.31
CA GLY A 343 -12.02 -0.13 -4.53
C GLY A 343 -13.11 0.77 -3.93
N THR A 344 -12.74 1.96 -3.46
CA THR A 344 -13.67 2.97 -2.94
C THR A 344 -14.57 3.57 -4.03
N ALA A 345 -14.03 3.90 -5.21
CA ALA A 345 -14.82 4.43 -6.33
C ALA A 345 -15.84 3.42 -6.90
N LEU A 346 -15.49 2.13 -6.93
CA LEU A 346 -16.39 1.06 -7.37
C LEU A 346 -17.60 0.90 -6.43
N LEU A 347 -17.35 0.94 -5.10
CA LEU A 347 -18.38 0.88 -4.05
C LEU A 347 -19.34 2.08 -4.09
N GLU A 348 -18.79 3.28 -4.32
CA GLU A 348 -19.58 4.52 -4.36
C GLU A 348 -20.48 4.57 -5.62
N ALA A 349 -19.99 4.11 -6.77
CA ALA A 349 -20.76 4.05 -8.01
C ALA A 349 -21.91 3.00 -7.96
N GLN A 350 -21.68 1.84 -7.33
CA GLN A 350 -22.70 0.79 -7.17
C GLN A 350 -23.76 1.18 -6.13
N ALA A 351 -23.38 1.84 -5.03
CA ALA A 351 -24.30 2.40 -4.04
C ALA A 351 -25.18 3.52 -4.61
N ALA A 352 -24.64 4.37 -5.50
CA ALA A 352 -25.39 5.40 -6.21
C ALA A 352 -26.45 4.81 -7.17
N SER A 353 -26.11 3.72 -7.88
CA SER A 353 -27.01 3.03 -8.81
C SER A 353 -28.23 2.42 -8.10
N ARG A 354 -28.03 1.77 -6.95
CA ARG A 354 -29.12 1.18 -6.13
C ARG A 354 -30.07 2.24 -5.55
N ARG A 355 -29.55 3.43 -5.20
CA ARG A 355 -30.36 4.54 -4.67
C ARG A 355 -31.24 5.18 -5.73
N LEU A 356 -30.81 5.17 -7.00
CA LEU A 356 -31.64 5.59 -8.13
C LEU A 356 -32.76 4.58 -8.44
N THR A 357 -32.54 3.29 -8.21
CA THR A 357 -33.57 2.25 -8.39
C THR A 357 -34.67 2.34 -7.32
N ASN A 358 -34.32 2.74 -6.10
CA ASN A 358 -35.26 2.90 -4.98
C ASN A 358 -36.11 4.19 -5.02
N LEU A 359 -35.90 5.07 -6.00
CA LEU A 359 -36.69 6.30 -6.19
C LEU A 359 -37.93 6.12 -7.08
N PHE A 360 -38.20 4.91 -7.59
CA PHE A 360 -39.39 4.61 -8.40
C PHE A 360 -40.20 3.45 -7.79
N PRO A 361 -41.19 3.73 -6.92
CA PRO A 361 -42.04 2.72 -6.31
C PRO A 361 -43.14 2.34 -7.31
N GLY A 362 -42.77 1.55 -8.32
CA GLY A 362 -43.64 1.21 -9.44
C GLY A 362 -43.65 -0.27 -9.77
N ARG A 363 -43.53 -1.14 -8.76
CA ARG A 363 -43.85 -2.58 -8.75
C ARG A 363 -43.27 -3.19 -7.48
N ASN A 364 -44.02 -3.14 -6.39
CA ASN A 364 -44.06 -4.17 -5.35
C ASN A 364 -45.22 -3.81 -4.43
N MET A 365 -46.17 -4.74 -4.31
CA MET A 365 -47.42 -4.56 -3.58
C MET A 365 -47.16 -4.27 -2.09
N SER A 366 -47.89 -3.27 -1.57
CA SER A 366 -48.34 -3.13 -0.18
C SER A 366 -47.47 -3.77 0.92
N ILE A 367 -46.45 -3.05 1.38
CA ILE A 367 -45.96 -3.20 2.76
C ILE A 367 -46.63 -2.11 3.59
N THR A 368 -47.71 -2.49 4.27
CA THR A 368 -48.33 -1.66 5.30
C THR A 368 -47.32 -1.49 6.43
N ALA A 369 -47.06 -0.24 6.82
CA ALA A 369 -46.15 0.13 7.89
C ALA A 369 -46.55 -0.58 9.21
N TYR A 370 -45.64 -1.37 9.79
CA TYR A 370 -45.79 -1.91 11.13
C TYR A 370 -44.81 -1.22 12.10
N GLN A 371 -45.37 -0.75 13.20
CA GLN A 371 -44.71 -0.05 14.31
C GLN A 371 -43.70 -0.96 15.04
N TRP A 372 -42.68 -0.31 15.61
CA TRP A 372 -41.72 -0.89 16.55
C TRP A 372 -42.42 -1.38 17.83
N GLY A 373 -42.09 -2.59 18.28
CA GLY A 373 -42.36 -3.08 19.63
C GLY A 373 -43.42 -4.17 19.74
N ASN A 374 -43.05 -5.43 19.45
CA ASN A 374 -43.69 -6.58 20.09
C ASN A 374 -42.74 -7.79 20.08
N ILE A 375 -41.88 -7.84 21.11
CA ILE A 375 -40.86 -8.88 21.31
C ILE A 375 -41.51 -10.25 21.54
N GLU A 376 -42.68 -10.30 22.18
CA GLU A 376 -43.41 -11.54 22.49
C GLU A 376 -43.96 -12.22 21.23
N LYS A 377 -44.53 -11.46 20.28
CA LYS A 377 -45.00 -12.01 18.99
C LYS A 377 -43.86 -12.49 18.09
N GLN A 378 -42.69 -11.87 18.16
CA GLN A 378 -41.50 -12.33 17.43
C GLN A 378 -40.95 -13.62 18.05
N HIS A 379 -40.98 -13.74 19.37
CA HIS A 379 -40.61 -14.95 20.10
C HIS A 379 -41.54 -16.12 19.78
N GLU A 380 -42.86 -15.91 19.76
CA GLU A 380 -43.84 -16.94 19.34
C GLU A 380 -43.61 -17.40 17.90
N ARG A 381 -43.26 -16.49 16.99
CA ARG A 381 -43.03 -16.81 15.58
C ARG A 381 -41.74 -17.61 15.37
N ILE A 382 -40.67 -17.31 16.10
CA ILE A 382 -39.42 -18.08 16.06
C ILE A 382 -39.59 -19.44 16.76
N GLN A 383 -40.33 -19.53 17.87
CA GLN A 383 -40.69 -20.81 18.48
C GLN A 383 -41.61 -21.67 17.59
N SER A 384 -42.37 -21.05 16.69
CA SER A 384 -43.18 -21.77 15.69
C SER A 384 -42.36 -22.36 14.54
N PHE A 385 -41.11 -21.92 14.34
CA PHE A 385 -40.11 -22.59 13.50
C PHE A 385 -39.50 -23.78 14.26
N LYS A 386 -40.34 -24.74 14.64
CA LYS A 386 -39.84 -26.11 14.89
C LYS A 386 -39.52 -26.71 13.53
N LEU A 387 -38.23 -26.68 13.16
CA LEU A 387 -37.68 -27.62 12.19
C LEU A 387 -38.18 -29.02 12.57
N LYS A 388 -38.86 -29.69 11.63
CA LYS A 388 -39.33 -31.06 11.81
C LYS A 388 -38.12 -31.98 11.84
N GLY A 389 -37.52 -32.16 13.02
CA GLY A 389 -36.50 -33.19 13.25
C GLY A 389 -35.46 -32.78 14.27
N GLY A 390 -35.55 -33.35 15.48
CA GLY A 390 -34.42 -33.46 16.41
C GLY A 390 -34.38 -32.42 17.53
N GLU A 391 -34.45 -32.90 18.77
CA GLU A 391 -34.19 -32.12 19.98
C GLU A 391 -32.71 -31.69 20.06
N SER A 392 -32.40 -30.51 19.52
CA SER A 392 -31.16 -29.80 19.86
C SER A 392 -31.51 -28.61 20.76
N LYS A 393 -31.15 -28.70 22.05
CA LYS A 393 -31.15 -27.55 22.97
C LYS A 393 -30.01 -26.61 22.59
N SER A 394 -30.22 -25.73 21.61
CA SER A 394 -29.34 -24.59 21.36
C SER A 394 -29.88 -23.38 22.10
N GLN A 395 -29.15 -22.88 23.11
CA GLN A 395 -29.43 -21.60 23.75
C GLN A 395 -29.21 -20.47 22.75
N PHE A 396 -30.28 -19.87 22.24
CA PHE A 396 -30.23 -18.61 21.51
C PHE A 396 -30.06 -17.46 22.50
N ILE A 397 -28.91 -16.79 22.50
CA ILE A 397 -28.73 -15.51 23.17
C ILE A 397 -29.31 -14.43 22.25
N MET A 398 -30.51 -13.93 22.57
CA MET A 398 -31.21 -12.93 21.77
C MET A 398 -30.66 -11.51 22.04
N GLY A 399 -29.95 -10.95 21.05
CA GLY A 399 -29.88 -9.51 20.82
C GLY A 399 -30.94 -9.10 19.78
N ASN A 400 -31.38 -7.84 19.79
CA ASN A 400 -32.39 -7.29 18.88
C ASN A 400 -32.08 -7.60 17.39
N VAL A 401 -32.72 -8.62 16.82
CA VAL A 401 -32.67 -8.92 15.39
C VAL A 401 -33.67 -8.00 14.68
N ALA A 402 -33.21 -7.20 13.72
CA ALA A 402 -34.12 -6.42 12.87
C ALA A 402 -35.08 -7.37 12.13
N SER A 403 -36.38 -7.06 12.09
CA SER A 403 -37.40 -7.91 11.45
C SER A 403 -37.15 -8.17 9.96
N SER A 404 -36.35 -7.33 9.31
CA SER A 404 -35.88 -7.52 7.93
C SER A 404 -34.84 -8.64 7.78
N CYS A 405 -34.13 -9.04 8.85
CA CYS A 405 -33.18 -10.16 8.82
C CYS A 405 -33.89 -11.52 8.98
N VAL A 406 -35.05 -11.54 9.62
CA VAL A 406 -35.89 -12.74 9.78
C VAL A 406 -36.59 -13.11 8.46
N SER A 407 -36.72 -12.18 7.50
CA SER A 407 -37.24 -12.53 6.17
C SER A 407 -36.18 -13.18 5.28
N ILE A 408 -34.89 -12.84 5.45
CA ILE A 408 -33.75 -13.30 4.62
C ILE A 408 -33.42 -14.79 4.82
N THR A 409 -34.00 -15.43 5.83
CA THR A 409 -33.92 -16.89 6.03
C THR A 409 -35.05 -17.64 5.34
N SER A 410 -35.85 -16.98 4.49
CA SER A 410 -36.83 -17.72 3.70
C SER A 410 -36.10 -18.63 2.70
N GLU A 411 -36.61 -19.85 2.52
CA GLU A 411 -36.07 -20.82 1.55
C GLU A 411 -35.90 -20.16 0.17
N ALA A 412 -36.82 -19.27 -0.20
CA ALA A 412 -36.80 -18.48 -1.43
C ALA A 412 -35.59 -17.54 -1.56
N ASP A 413 -35.10 -16.93 -0.47
CA ASP A 413 -33.95 -16.02 -0.52
C ASP A 413 -32.63 -16.80 -0.66
N ILE A 414 -32.53 -17.97 -0.01
CA ILE A 414 -31.38 -18.87 -0.15
C ILE A 414 -31.32 -19.41 -1.57
N THR A 415 -32.45 -19.84 -2.14
CA THR A 415 -32.52 -20.38 -3.50
C THR A 415 -32.35 -19.29 -4.56
N ALA A 416 -32.67 -18.04 -4.24
CA ALA A 416 -32.38 -16.88 -5.08
C ALA A 416 -30.90 -16.40 -5.02
N SER A 417 -30.08 -16.91 -4.11
CA SER A 417 -28.66 -16.52 -4.04
C SER A 417 -27.91 -16.86 -5.33
N LYS A 418 -26.93 -16.03 -5.72
CA LYS A 418 -26.11 -16.26 -6.92
C LYS A 418 -25.43 -17.62 -6.88
N PHE A 419 -25.01 -18.06 -5.70
CA PHE A 419 -24.39 -19.36 -5.49
C PHE A 419 -25.37 -20.52 -5.71
N CYS A 420 -26.56 -20.49 -5.10
CA CYS A 420 -27.56 -21.54 -5.32
C CYS A 420 -28.02 -21.57 -6.77
N GLN A 421 -28.24 -20.41 -7.39
CA GLN A 421 -28.54 -20.32 -8.82
C GLN A 421 -27.42 -20.92 -9.69
N PHE A 422 -26.16 -20.72 -9.30
CA PHE A 422 -25.03 -21.36 -9.96
C PHE A 422 -25.11 -22.88 -9.86
N LEU A 423 -25.36 -23.43 -8.66
CA LEU A 423 -25.49 -24.88 -8.44
C LEU A 423 -26.66 -25.45 -9.24
N PHE A 424 -27.83 -24.81 -9.20
CA PHE A 424 -29.00 -25.24 -9.95
C PHE A 424 -28.76 -25.23 -11.46
N LYS A 425 -28.22 -24.12 -11.98
CA LYS A 425 -28.07 -23.93 -13.42
C LYS A 425 -26.95 -24.76 -14.03
N ASN A 426 -25.81 -24.89 -13.34
CA ASN A 426 -24.62 -25.51 -13.92
C ASN A 426 -24.46 -26.98 -13.51
N LEU A 427 -25.05 -27.40 -12.38
CA LEU A 427 -24.93 -28.75 -11.86
C LEU A 427 -26.23 -29.53 -11.88
N GLY A 428 -27.37 -28.87 -12.14
CA GLY A 428 -28.67 -29.55 -12.16
C GLY A 428 -29.08 -30.10 -10.78
N ILE A 429 -28.45 -29.61 -9.70
CA ILE A 429 -28.82 -30.00 -8.34
C ILE A 429 -30.25 -29.52 -8.09
N GLY A 430 -31.13 -30.42 -7.68
CA GLY A 430 -32.52 -30.06 -7.36
C GLY A 430 -32.58 -29.16 -6.13
N GLU A 431 -33.50 -28.20 -6.13
CA GLU A 431 -33.75 -27.29 -5.01
C GLU A 431 -33.95 -28.05 -3.68
N ILE A 432 -34.76 -29.12 -3.71
CA ILE A 432 -35.04 -29.98 -2.55
C ILE A 432 -33.77 -30.57 -1.95
N ALA A 433 -32.84 -31.06 -2.78
CA ALA A 433 -31.62 -31.69 -2.29
C ALA A 433 -30.68 -30.66 -1.66
N LEU A 434 -30.61 -29.46 -2.24
CA LEU A 434 -29.79 -28.38 -1.69
C LEU A 434 -30.38 -27.83 -0.38
N THR A 435 -31.70 -27.67 -0.29
CA THR A 435 -32.38 -27.30 0.96
C THR A 435 -32.11 -28.35 2.05
N GLN A 436 -32.27 -29.64 1.74
CA GLN A 436 -31.96 -30.72 2.68
C GLN A 436 -30.50 -30.69 3.15
N PHE A 437 -29.56 -30.44 2.25
CA PHE A 437 -28.15 -30.30 2.62
C PHE A 437 -27.94 -29.14 3.61
N PHE A 438 -28.52 -27.97 3.33
CA PHE A 438 -28.39 -26.81 4.20
C PHE A 438 -29.07 -27.02 5.56
N ASP A 439 -30.23 -27.68 5.60
CA ASP A 439 -30.93 -28.00 6.85
C ASP A 439 -30.11 -28.92 7.75
N VAL A 440 -29.38 -29.89 7.18
CA VAL A 440 -28.62 -30.88 7.94
C VAL A 440 -27.23 -30.38 8.34
N HIS A 441 -26.54 -29.67 7.44
CA HIS A 441 -25.11 -29.35 7.60
C HIS A 441 -24.83 -27.86 7.85
N GLY A 442 -25.80 -27.00 7.63
CA GLY A 442 -25.67 -25.56 7.75
C GLY A 442 -25.73 -25.03 9.17
N ARG A 443 -24.97 -23.97 9.44
CA ARG A 443 -24.97 -23.25 10.71
C ARG A 443 -24.99 -21.76 10.44
N VAL A 444 -25.93 -21.06 11.08
CA VAL A 444 -25.99 -19.60 11.00
C VAL A 444 -25.01 -18.99 12.00
N ARG A 445 -24.18 -18.05 11.54
CA ARG A 445 -23.26 -17.27 12.39
C ARG A 445 -23.52 -15.77 12.19
N PHE A 446 -23.55 -15.04 13.30
CA PHE A 446 -23.59 -13.58 13.30
C PHE A 446 -22.18 -13.04 13.48
N LEU A 447 -21.81 -12.02 12.72
CA LEU A 447 -20.55 -11.30 12.86
C LEU A 447 -20.80 -9.81 13.07
N LYS A 448 -20.08 -9.22 14.02
CA LYS A 448 -20.04 -7.77 14.22
C LYS A 448 -19.08 -7.12 13.22
N GLU A 449 -19.26 -5.83 12.98
CA GLU A 449 -18.31 -5.03 12.20
C GLU A 449 -16.89 -5.17 12.75
N GLY A 450 -15.94 -5.47 11.87
CA GLY A 450 -14.53 -5.73 12.18
C GLY A 450 -14.19 -7.17 12.56
N GLU A 451 -15.17 -8.05 12.78
CA GLU A 451 -14.89 -9.47 13.05
C GLU A 451 -14.49 -10.20 11.76
N TYR A 452 -13.51 -11.11 11.89
CA TYR A 452 -13.04 -11.94 10.79
C TYR A 452 -14.01 -13.09 10.55
N LEU A 453 -14.47 -13.22 9.30
CA LEU A 453 -15.12 -14.42 8.81
C LEU A 453 -14.09 -15.53 8.56
N THR A 454 -12.98 -15.16 7.91
CA THR A 454 -11.81 -16.01 7.68
C THR A 454 -10.53 -15.17 7.82
N GLU A 455 -9.49 -15.78 8.37
CA GLU A 455 -8.17 -15.16 8.48
C GLU A 455 -7.22 -15.72 7.42
N GLU A 456 -6.38 -14.86 6.86
CA GLU A 456 -5.32 -15.29 5.95
C GLU A 456 -4.40 -16.33 6.63
N ASN A 457 -4.03 -17.39 5.90
CA ASN A 457 -3.29 -18.58 6.36
C ASN A 457 -4.05 -19.61 7.20
N SER A 458 -5.29 -19.32 7.60
CA SER A 458 -6.14 -20.32 8.27
C SER A 458 -6.48 -21.48 7.33
N GLU A 459 -6.71 -22.67 7.88
CA GLU A 459 -7.15 -23.82 7.09
C GLU A 459 -8.57 -23.62 6.59
N VAL A 460 -8.86 -24.02 5.35
CA VAL A 460 -10.21 -23.93 4.79
C VAL A 460 -11.02 -25.12 5.30
N SER A 461 -11.63 -24.97 6.49
CA SER A 461 -12.51 -25.98 7.06
C SER A 461 -13.99 -25.75 6.73
N THR A 462 -14.36 -24.53 6.36
CA THR A 462 -15.76 -24.11 6.18
C THR A 462 -15.95 -23.28 4.92
N ILE A 463 -17.10 -23.46 4.27
CA ILE A 463 -17.62 -22.56 3.24
C ILE A 463 -18.68 -21.68 3.91
N SER A 464 -18.63 -20.38 3.63
CA SER A 464 -19.56 -19.40 4.19
C SER A 464 -20.35 -18.72 3.07
N LEU A 465 -21.68 -18.84 3.10
CA LEU A 465 -22.61 -18.12 2.24
C LEU A 465 -23.08 -16.84 2.95
N ILE A 466 -22.92 -15.69 2.31
CA ILE A 466 -23.32 -14.41 2.90
C ILE A 466 -24.84 -14.27 2.83
N LEU A 467 -25.52 -14.22 3.98
CA LEU A 467 -26.96 -14.02 4.06
C LEU A 467 -27.32 -12.53 4.17
N ALA A 468 -26.58 -11.78 4.98
CA ALA A 468 -26.82 -10.35 5.19
C ALA A 468 -25.52 -9.62 5.54
N GLY A 469 -25.45 -8.33 5.19
CA GLY A 469 -24.29 -7.48 5.44
C GLY A 469 -23.35 -7.36 4.24
N GLU A 470 -22.24 -6.66 4.45
CA GLU A 470 -21.16 -6.47 3.49
C GLU A 470 -19.86 -6.96 4.12
N PHE A 471 -19.12 -7.79 3.39
CA PHE A 471 -17.86 -8.37 3.86
C PHE A 471 -16.72 -7.94 2.94
N LEU A 472 -15.65 -7.41 3.54
CA LEU A 472 -14.46 -6.96 2.83
C LEU A 472 -13.46 -8.10 2.75
N ARG A 473 -13.18 -8.57 1.54
CA ARG A 473 -12.06 -9.47 1.30
C ARG A 473 -10.81 -8.64 1.09
N GLN A 474 -9.78 -8.90 1.88
CA GLN A 474 -8.53 -8.16 1.87
C GLN A 474 -7.31 -9.10 1.86
N LYS A 475 -6.21 -8.62 1.30
CA LYS A 475 -4.95 -9.35 1.21
C LYS A 475 -3.82 -8.52 1.79
N ASN A 476 -3.01 -9.14 2.64
CA ASN A 476 -1.78 -8.52 3.08
C ASN A 476 -0.67 -8.70 2.02
N ILE A 477 -0.19 -7.58 1.47
CA ILE A 477 0.96 -7.51 0.57
C ILE A 477 1.97 -6.54 1.16
N HIS A 478 3.18 -7.02 1.43
CA HIS A 478 4.25 -6.27 2.07
C HIS A 478 3.89 -5.56 3.39
N GLY A 479 2.91 -6.07 4.14
CA GLY A 479 2.43 -5.47 5.39
C GLY A 479 1.20 -4.57 5.21
N ASP A 480 0.87 -4.19 3.98
CA ASP A 480 -0.27 -3.35 3.64
C ASP A 480 -1.50 -4.20 3.30
N GLN A 481 -2.67 -3.79 3.79
CA GLN A 481 -3.95 -4.47 3.52
C GLN A 481 -4.58 -3.91 2.23
N TYR A 482 -4.68 -4.76 1.21
CA TYR A 482 -5.32 -4.42 -0.06
C TYR A 482 -6.72 -5.02 -0.12
N GLY A 483 -7.74 -4.18 -0.29
CA GLY A 483 -9.09 -4.64 -0.60
C GLY A 483 -9.14 -5.31 -1.96
N ILE A 484 -9.51 -6.58 -1.98
CA ILE A 484 -9.62 -7.40 -3.19
C ILE A 484 -11.02 -7.31 -3.79
N SER A 485 -12.04 -7.55 -2.96
CA SER A 485 -13.44 -7.59 -3.38
C SER A 485 -14.35 -7.34 -2.19
N VAL A 486 -15.58 -6.92 -2.46
CA VAL A 486 -16.65 -6.89 -1.45
C VAL A 486 -17.60 -8.03 -1.75
N LEU A 487 -17.82 -8.87 -0.74
CA LEU A 487 -18.78 -9.96 -0.80
C LEU A 487 -20.12 -9.44 -0.28
N GLU A 488 -21.14 -9.59 -1.11
CA GLU A 488 -22.51 -9.17 -0.83
C GLU A 488 -23.41 -10.38 -0.57
N VAL A 489 -24.66 -10.13 -0.25
CA VAL A 489 -25.69 -11.17 -0.07
C VAL A 489 -25.73 -12.11 -1.27
N GLY A 490 -25.61 -13.41 -0.97
CA GLY A 490 -25.61 -14.50 -1.94
C GLY A 490 -24.25 -14.85 -2.54
N ASP A 491 -23.18 -14.12 -2.19
CA ASP A 491 -21.81 -14.50 -2.52
C ASP A 491 -21.29 -15.54 -1.51
N VAL A 492 -20.25 -16.28 -1.90
CA VAL A 492 -19.63 -17.33 -1.07
C VAL A 492 -18.15 -17.05 -0.83
N CYS A 493 -17.65 -17.57 0.29
CA CYS A 493 -16.24 -17.56 0.67
C CYS A 493 -15.77 -18.98 1.01
N GLY A 494 -14.53 -19.29 0.64
CA GLY A 494 -13.85 -20.53 1.00
C GLY A 494 -13.92 -21.62 -0.07
N ILE A 495 -14.86 -21.53 -1.02
CA ILE A 495 -14.96 -22.56 -2.08
C ILE A 495 -13.77 -22.48 -3.04
N GLU A 496 -13.37 -21.26 -3.41
CA GLU A 496 -12.26 -20.96 -4.31
C GLU A 496 -10.88 -21.25 -3.69
N GLU A 497 -10.80 -21.25 -2.36
CA GLU A 497 -9.58 -21.55 -1.58
C GLU A 497 -9.54 -23.01 -1.11
N GLY A 498 -10.62 -23.77 -1.31
CA GLY A 498 -10.73 -25.14 -0.86
C GLY A 498 -9.72 -26.09 -1.50
N GLU A 499 -9.51 -25.97 -2.81
CA GLU A 499 -8.42 -26.68 -3.50
C GLU A 499 -7.04 -26.24 -2.99
N ILE A 500 -6.95 -25.03 -2.42
CA ILE A 500 -5.73 -24.48 -1.82
C ILE A 500 -5.50 -25.05 -0.41
N GLY A 501 -6.57 -25.39 0.31
CA GLY A 501 -6.54 -25.94 1.67
C GLY A 501 -6.23 -24.88 2.75
N TYR A 502 -6.01 -23.62 2.37
CA TYR A 502 -5.88 -22.51 3.31
C TYR A 502 -6.35 -21.21 2.68
N CYS A 503 -6.84 -20.30 3.52
CA CYS A 503 -7.29 -18.99 3.12
C CYS A 503 -6.10 -18.15 2.65
N VAL A 504 -6.14 -17.67 1.41
CA VAL A 504 -5.12 -16.81 0.80
C VAL A 504 -5.42 -15.35 1.12
N SER A 505 -6.66 -15.03 1.45
CA SER A 505 -7.14 -13.71 1.83
C SER A 505 -7.88 -13.75 3.17
N SER A 506 -7.92 -12.60 3.85
CA SER A 506 -8.79 -12.43 5.01
C SER A 506 -10.14 -11.90 4.55
N VAL A 507 -11.23 -12.32 5.19
CA VAL A 507 -12.56 -11.74 4.98
C VAL A 507 -13.06 -11.18 6.29
N VAL A 508 -13.37 -9.88 6.30
CA VAL A 508 -13.78 -9.12 7.50
C VAL A 508 -15.18 -8.57 7.28
N ALA A 509 -16.03 -8.65 8.31
CA ALA A 509 -17.34 -8.02 8.28
C ALA A 509 -17.19 -6.48 8.23
N GLY A 510 -17.55 -5.86 7.10
CA GLY A 510 -17.54 -4.40 6.94
C GLY A 510 -18.70 -3.71 7.63
N CYS A 511 -19.77 -4.44 7.92
CA CYS A 511 -20.86 -4.07 8.82
C CYS A 511 -21.37 -5.33 9.53
N GLN A 512 -22.33 -5.17 10.45
CA GLN A 512 -22.97 -6.33 11.09
C GLN A 512 -23.63 -7.23 10.03
N GLY A 513 -23.29 -8.51 10.05
CA GLY A 513 -23.67 -9.45 9.00
C GLY A 513 -24.02 -10.84 9.53
N TRP A 514 -24.72 -11.58 8.69
CA TRP A 514 -25.09 -12.97 8.95
C TRP A 514 -24.55 -13.83 7.82
N VAL A 515 -23.96 -14.96 8.19
CA VAL A 515 -23.43 -15.95 7.25
C VAL A 515 -24.00 -17.31 7.57
N PHE A 516 -24.05 -18.16 6.55
CA PHE A 516 -24.43 -19.55 6.63
C PHE A 516 -23.22 -20.42 6.34
N ASP A 517 -22.72 -21.10 7.35
CA ASP A 517 -21.52 -21.91 7.29
C ASP A 517 -21.82 -23.40 7.18
N PHE A 518 -21.04 -24.10 6.38
CA PHE A 518 -21.07 -25.55 6.31
C PHE A 518 -19.64 -26.06 6.07
N ARG A 519 -19.36 -27.31 6.47
CA ARG A 519 -18.00 -27.86 6.35
C ARG A 519 -17.62 -28.08 4.89
N TYR A 520 -16.38 -27.75 4.54
CA TYR A 520 -15.88 -27.86 3.17
C TYR A 520 -15.87 -29.32 2.69
N ASP A 521 -15.35 -30.25 3.49
CA ASP A 521 -15.26 -31.68 3.17
C ASP A 521 -16.64 -32.30 2.86
N VAL A 522 -17.64 -32.02 3.70
CA VAL A 522 -19.02 -32.52 3.52
C VAL A 522 -19.67 -31.95 2.27
N PHE A 523 -19.45 -30.67 1.98
CA PHE A 523 -19.98 -30.05 0.77
C PHE A 523 -19.35 -30.65 -0.49
N ILE A 524 -18.04 -30.86 -0.48
CA ILE A 524 -17.34 -31.49 -1.60
C ILE A 524 -17.83 -32.92 -1.84
N GLU A 525 -18.02 -33.72 -0.79
CA GLU A 525 -18.61 -35.06 -0.89
C GLU A 525 -20.03 -35.02 -1.47
N PHE A 526 -20.86 -34.09 -0.97
CA PHE A 526 -22.22 -33.88 -1.48
C PHE A 526 -22.24 -33.53 -2.98
N ILE A 527 -21.43 -32.55 -3.41
CA ILE A 527 -21.38 -32.17 -4.84
C ILE A 527 -20.85 -33.32 -5.69
N SER A 528 -19.83 -34.04 -5.22
CA SER A 528 -19.26 -35.20 -5.92
C SER A 528 -20.28 -36.33 -6.10
N SER A 529 -21.20 -36.50 -5.15
CA SER A 529 -22.28 -37.49 -5.25
C SER A 529 -23.37 -37.11 -6.28
N MET A 530 -23.44 -35.82 -6.64
CA MET A 530 -24.49 -35.27 -7.50
C MET A 530 -24.04 -35.00 -8.93
N VAL A 531 -22.73 -34.92 -9.17
CA VAL A 531 -22.17 -34.44 -10.43
C VAL A 531 -21.03 -35.35 -10.89
N ASP A 532 -21.19 -35.95 -12.07
CA ASP A 532 -20.16 -36.83 -12.68
C ASP A 532 -18.93 -36.08 -13.23
N LYS A 533 -18.92 -34.75 -13.16
CA LYS A 533 -17.83 -33.90 -13.65
C LYS A 533 -16.77 -33.67 -12.57
N PRO A 534 -15.49 -33.55 -12.95
CA PRO A 534 -14.45 -33.14 -12.02
C PRO A 534 -14.79 -31.79 -11.37
N LEU A 535 -14.66 -31.70 -10.05
CA LEU A 535 -14.97 -30.48 -9.28
C LEU A 535 -14.17 -29.26 -9.75
N ALA A 536 -12.93 -29.47 -10.22
CA ALA A 536 -12.10 -28.42 -10.78
C ALA A 536 -12.77 -27.76 -12.01
N GLU A 537 -13.47 -28.53 -12.85
CA GLU A 537 -14.23 -27.97 -13.98
C GLU A 537 -15.49 -27.24 -13.52
N VAL A 538 -16.18 -27.81 -12.52
CA VAL A 538 -17.37 -27.23 -11.91
C VAL A 538 -17.06 -25.85 -11.32
N PHE A 539 -16.00 -25.74 -10.53
CA PHE A 539 -15.66 -24.49 -9.82
C PHE A 539 -14.68 -23.59 -10.59
N ALA A 540 -14.29 -23.95 -11.81
CA ALA A 540 -13.42 -23.14 -12.67
C ALA A 540 -13.87 -21.66 -12.80
N PRO A 541 -15.17 -21.32 -12.90
CA PRO A 541 -15.61 -19.92 -12.95
C PRO A 541 -15.29 -19.15 -11.66
N PHE A 542 -15.49 -19.76 -10.49
CA PHE A 542 -15.14 -19.16 -9.20
C PHE A 542 -13.64 -19.00 -9.06
N HIS A 543 -12.88 -20.03 -9.45
CA HIS A 543 -11.42 -19.99 -9.41
C HIS A 543 -10.86 -18.87 -10.30
N LYS A 544 -11.39 -18.70 -11.51
CA LYS A 544 -10.98 -17.62 -12.43
C LYS A 544 -11.32 -16.23 -11.89
N ALA A 545 -12.52 -16.05 -11.34
CA ALA A 545 -12.91 -14.79 -10.72
C ALA A 545 -12.04 -14.47 -9.51
N PHE A 546 -11.74 -15.48 -8.69
CA PHE A 546 -10.85 -15.37 -7.55
C PHE A 546 -9.41 -15.03 -7.94
N LEU A 547 -8.88 -15.65 -8.99
CA LEU A 547 -7.56 -15.31 -9.53
C LEU A 547 -7.51 -13.86 -10.04
N ALA A 548 -8.53 -13.40 -10.77
CA ALA A 548 -8.60 -12.01 -11.22
C ALA A 548 -8.60 -11.02 -10.04
N ASN A 549 -9.35 -11.37 -9.00
CA ASN A 549 -9.41 -10.66 -7.74
C ASN A 549 -8.04 -10.64 -7.02
N LEU A 550 -7.33 -11.77 -6.93
CA LEU A 550 -5.97 -11.83 -6.39
C LEU A 550 -4.97 -11.00 -7.23
N LEU A 551 -5.07 -11.05 -8.55
CA LEU A 551 -4.22 -10.22 -9.41
C LEU A 551 -4.49 -8.72 -9.23
N SER A 552 -5.71 -8.34 -8.83
CA SER A 552 -6.08 -6.94 -8.60
C SER A 552 -5.35 -6.28 -7.42
N CYS A 553 -4.80 -7.05 -6.48
CA CYS A 553 -3.99 -6.51 -5.38
C CYS A 553 -2.48 -6.54 -5.66
N VAL A 554 -2.04 -7.18 -6.74
CA VAL A 554 -0.61 -7.23 -7.10
C VAL A 554 -0.15 -5.83 -7.53
N PRO A 555 0.89 -5.23 -6.91
CA PRO A 555 1.37 -3.88 -7.22
C PRO A 555 1.63 -3.63 -8.70
N LEU A 556 2.09 -4.67 -9.40
CA LEU A 556 2.34 -4.69 -10.84
C LEU A 556 1.10 -4.45 -11.70
N LEU A 557 -0.09 -4.86 -11.21
CA LEU A 557 -1.32 -4.96 -11.99
C LEU A 557 -2.43 -4.00 -11.48
N LEU A 558 -2.16 -3.19 -10.45
CA LEU A 558 -3.14 -2.32 -9.79
C LEU A 558 -3.90 -1.37 -10.75
N ASP A 559 -3.28 -0.97 -11.86
CA ASP A 559 -3.88 -0.01 -12.81
C ASP A 559 -4.75 -0.68 -13.88
N LEU A 560 -4.74 -2.02 -13.99
CA LEU A 560 -5.45 -2.73 -15.05
C LEU A 560 -6.93 -2.89 -14.75
N GLU A 561 -7.79 -2.74 -15.74
CA GLU A 561 -9.25 -2.88 -15.55
C GLU A 561 -9.68 -4.30 -15.19
N PRO A 562 -10.74 -4.48 -14.37
CA PRO A 562 -11.23 -5.81 -13.99
C PRO A 562 -11.46 -6.78 -15.16
N PRO A 563 -12.01 -6.36 -16.32
CA PRO A 563 -12.12 -7.23 -17.50
C PRO A 563 -10.75 -7.67 -18.03
N THR A 564 -9.75 -6.78 -18.00
CA THR A 564 -8.37 -7.07 -18.40
C THR A 564 -7.73 -8.07 -17.43
N LEU A 565 -7.90 -7.87 -16.13
CA LEU A 565 -7.43 -8.79 -15.09
C LEU A 565 -8.07 -10.18 -15.22
N THR A 566 -9.35 -10.23 -15.56
CA THR A 566 -10.07 -11.50 -15.79
C THR A 566 -9.49 -12.25 -16.99
N GLU A 567 -9.12 -11.56 -18.07
CA GLU A 567 -8.49 -12.17 -19.23
C GLU A 567 -7.06 -12.64 -18.91
N ILE A 568 -6.29 -11.84 -18.17
CA ILE A 568 -4.94 -12.20 -17.71
C ILE A 568 -4.98 -13.43 -16.81
N ALA A 569 -5.94 -13.48 -15.87
CA ALA A 569 -6.11 -14.56 -14.90
C ALA A 569 -6.25 -15.95 -15.55
N LYS A 570 -6.77 -16.03 -16.78
CA LYS A 570 -6.88 -17.29 -17.53
C LYS A 570 -5.53 -17.97 -17.80
N ASN A 571 -4.44 -17.20 -17.77
CA ASN A 571 -3.10 -17.72 -18.02
C ASN A 571 -2.35 -18.10 -16.73
N PHE A 572 -2.94 -17.85 -15.56
CA PHE A 572 -2.30 -18.13 -14.28
C PHE A 572 -2.81 -19.43 -13.67
N SER A 573 -1.90 -20.10 -12.97
CA SER A 573 -2.18 -21.26 -12.12
C SER A 573 -1.64 -20.99 -10.71
N ILE A 574 -2.26 -21.64 -9.73
CA ILE A 574 -1.82 -21.56 -8.33
C ILE A 574 -0.94 -22.77 -8.03
N ARG A 575 0.26 -22.54 -7.49
CA ARG A 575 1.13 -23.59 -6.96
C ARG A 575 1.45 -23.35 -5.50
N LYS A 576 1.52 -24.45 -4.76
CA LYS A 576 1.87 -24.46 -3.34
C LYS A 576 3.25 -25.07 -3.16
N TYR A 577 4.00 -24.46 -2.27
CA TYR A 577 5.29 -24.98 -1.84
C TYR A 577 5.32 -25.05 -0.33
N ILE A 578 5.85 -26.15 0.18
CA ILE A 578 6.18 -26.30 1.60
C ILE A 578 7.56 -25.72 1.87
N LYS A 579 7.89 -25.50 3.14
CA LYS A 579 9.21 -25.05 3.56
C LYS A 579 10.33 -25.91 2.97
N LYS A 580 11.38 -25.23 2.48
CA LYS A 580 12.50 -25.80 1.70
C LYS A 580 12.13 -26.36 0.32
N GLY A 581 10.87 -26.24 -0.11
CA GLY A 581 10.47 -26.57 -1.48
C GLY A 581 11.19 -25.66 -2.48
N ARG A 582 11.92 -26.27 -3.42
CA ARG A 582 12.57 -25.56 -4.53
C ARG A 582 11.50 -25.16 -5.54
N ILE A 583 11.47 -23.88 -5.89
CA ILE A 583 10.51 -23.33 -6.86
C ILE A 583 11.14 -23.37 -8.26
N PHE A 584 12.35 -22.85 -8.41
CA PHE A 584 13.17 -23.01 -9.63
C PHE A 584 14.65 -22.80 -9.33
N SER A 585 15.51 -23.20 -10.27
CA SER A 585 16.96 -23.03 -10.17
C SER A 585 17.53 -22.01 -11.15
N PHE A 586 18.61 -21.34 -10.75
CA PHE A 586 19.50 -20.57 -11.61
C PHE A 586 20.00 -21.35 -12.85
N GLU A 587 20.16 -22.67 -12.75
CA GLU A 587 20.65 -23.47 -13.87
C GLU A 587 19.57 -23.74 -14.93
N ASP A 588 18.31 -23.67 -14.52
CA ASP A 588 17.17 -23.93 -15.39
C ASP A 588 16.91 -22.71 -16.28
N LYS A 589 16.53 -22.97 -17.53
CA LYS A 589 15.96 -21.92 -18.38
C LYS A 589 14.69 -21.39 -17.71
N ALA A 590 14.52 -20.06 -17.69
CA ALA A 590 13.30 -19.48 -17.16
C ALA A 590 12.12 -19.93 -18.04
N SER A 591 11.24 -20.73 -17.47
CA SER A 591 10.04 -21.26 -18.13
C SER A 591 8.76 -20.54 -17.70
N GLU A 592 8.79 -19.94 -16.51
CA GLU A 592 7.60 -19.39 -15.85
C GLU A 592 7.87 -18.05 -15.17
N PHE A 593 6.84 -17.21 -15.21
CA PHE A 593 6.73 -15.95 -14.47
C PHE A 593 6.00 -16.25 -13.17
N VAL A 594 6.56 -15.80 -12.05
CA VAL A 594 6.01 -16.10 -10.72
C VAL A 594 5.65 -14.83 -9.97
N ILE A 595 4.53 -14.85 -9.24
CA ILE A 595 4.13 -13.85 -8.26
C ILE A 595 3.91 -14.59 -6.93
N ILE A 596 4.60 -14.17 -5.88
CA ILE A 596 4.42 -14.71 -4.54
C ILE A 596 3.18 -14.05 -3.95
N MET A 597 2.16 -14.85 -3.65
CA MET A 597 0.94 -14.35 -3.02
C MET A 597 0.91 -14.63 -1.53
N ASN A 598 1.68 -15.59 -1.03
CA ASN A 598 1.71 -15.89 0.38
C ASN A 598 3.03 -16.53 0.79
N GLY A 599 3.44 -16.29 2.04
CA GLY A 599 4.69 -16.77 2.60
C GLY A 599 5.91 -15.98 2.12
N THR A 600 7.09 -16.53 2.42
CA THR A 600 8.39 -15.94 2.08
C THR A 600 9.25 -16.95 1.34
N CYS A 601 9.95 -16.46 0.32
CA CYS A 601 10.92 -17.20 -0.46
C CYS A 601 12.32 -16.60 -0.24
N LYS A 602 13.35 -17.44 -0.33
CA LYS A 602 14.76 -17.05 -0.31
C LYS A 602 15.33 -17.26 -1.70
N ALA A 603 15.97 -16.22 -2.23
CA ALA A 603 16.72 -16.28 -3.46
C ALA A 603 18.22 -16.44 -3.19
N THR A 604 18.88 -17.33 -3.90
CA THR A 604 20.31 -17.61 -3.74
C THR A 604 21.03 -17.75 -5.07
N HIS A 605 22.31 -17.37 -5.08
CA HIS A 605 23.23 -17.78 -6.13
C HIS A 605 24.03 -18.99 -5.66
N SER A 606 24.12 -20.00 -6.52
CA SER A 606 25.10 -21.06 -6.38
C SER A 606 26.44 -20.51 -6.88
N ASP A 607 27.40 -20.29 -5.98
CA ASP A 607 28.75 -19.88 -6.35
C ASP A 607 29.38 -20.95 -7.25
N ARG A 608 29.50 -20.66 -8.55
CA ARG A 608 30.18 -21.52 -9.53
C ARG A 608 31.71 -21.39 -9.49
N SER A 609 32.28 -20.77 -8.45
CA SER A 609 33.69 -20.37 -8.41
C SER A 609 34.68 -21.52 -8.14
N ALA A 610 34.22 -22.75 -7.90
CA ALA A 610 35.09 -23.93 -7.93
C ALA A 610 35.17 -24.49 -9.36
N GLY A 611 35.92 -23.82 -10.24
CA GLY A 611 36.37 -24.45 -11.48
C GLY A 611 37.20 -25.70 -11.14
N PRO A 612 37.17 -26.75 -11.98
CA PRO A 612 37.97 -27.95 -11.76
C PRO A 612 39.45 -27.53 -11.71
N THR A 613 40.06 -27.60 -10.54
CA THR A 613 41.52 -27.54 -10.43
C THR A 613 42.07 -28.66 -11.29
N SER A 614 42.87 -28.28 -12.28
CA SER A 614 43.53 -29.20 -13.20
C SER A 614 44.28 -30.25 -12.38
N PRO A 615 44.13 -31.56 -12.67
CA PRO A 615 44.94 -32.55 -12.00
C PRO A 615 46.39 -32.33 -12.43
N SER A 616 47.23 -31.85 -11.51
CA SER A 616 48.68 -31.90 -11.69
C SER A 616 49.10 -33.36 -11.70
N SER A 617 49.54 -33.84 -12.86
CA SER A 617 50.19 -35.13 -13.03
C SER A 617 51.35 -35.29 -12.05
N GLY A 618 51.27 -36.24 -11.13
CA GLY A 618 52.35 -36.55 -10.20
C GLY A 618 52.05 -37.80 -9.37
N ASP A 619 52.57 -38.93 -9.85
CA ASP A 619 52.93 -40.18 -9.17
C ASP A 619 51.91 -40.92 -8.30
N SER A 620 51.54 -42.08 -8.84
CA SER A 620 50.87 -43.22 -8.23
C SER A 620 51.63 -43.75 -7.01
N LYS A 621 50.97 -43.75 -5.84
CA LYS A 621 51.22 -44.74 -4.79
C LYS A 621 49.89 -45.29 -4.30
N GLU A 622 49.73 -46.60 -4.50
CA GLU A 622 48.72 -47.44 -3.86
C GLU A 622 48.80 -47.27 -2.34
N ILE A 623 47.69 -46.89 -1.71
CA ILE A 623 47.46 -47.08 -0.28
C ILE A 623 46.05 -47.63 -0.08
N ASP A 624 46.01 -48.67 0.74
CA ASP A 624 44.89 -49.53 1.12
C ASP A 624 43.60 -48.81 1.52
N ALA A 625 42.50 -49.43 1.07
CA ALA A 625 41.13 -49.10 1.41
C ALA A 625 40.68 -49.84 2.68
N SER A 626 40.50 -49.12 3.78
CA SER A 626 39.47 -49.42 4.80
C SER A 626 39.42 -48.36 5.90
N ALA A 627 38.62 -47.31 5.70
CA ALA A 627 38.08 -46.49 6.80
C ALA A 627 36.79 -45.80 6.31
N PRO A 628 35.71 -45.75 7.12
CA PRO A 628 34.49 -45.03 6.75
C PRO A 628 34.74 -43.52 6.91
N GLN A 629 34.84 -42.80 5.78
CA GLN A 629 34.90 -41.34 5.76
C GLN A 629 33.48 -40.75 5.83
N ASP A 630 33.09 -40.28 7.01
CA ASP A 630 32.15 -39.16 7.16
C ASP A 630 32.86 -37.86 6.74
N SER A 631 33.17 -37.72 5.46
CA SER A 631 33.67 -36.46 4.91
C SER A 631 32.47 -35.60 4.51
N GLN A 632 32.00 -34.76 5.43
CA GLN A 632 31.22 -33.57 5.07
C GLN A 632 32.05 -32.76 4.07
N ALA A 633 31.66 -32.81 2.79
CA ALA A 633 32.23 -31.93 1.77
C ALA A 633 32.13 -30.48 2.26
N PRO A 634 33.19 -29.66 2.08
CA PRO A 634 33.19 -28.26 2.52
C PRO A 634 31.95 -27.58 1.92
N GLY A 635 31.03 -27.18 2.79
CA GLY A 635 29.70 -26.73 2.41
C GLY A 635 29.80 -25.59 1.40
N SER A 636 29.22 -25.79 0.22
CA SER A 636 29.09 -24.75 -0.79
C SER A 636 28.40 -23.55 -0.13
N HIS A 637 29.13 -22.43 0.01
CA HIS A 637 28.58 -21.22 0.61
C HIS A 637 27.50 -20.66 -0.30
N GLU A 638 26.24 -20.93 0.05
CA GLU A 638 25.09 -20.42 -0.68
C GLU A 638 24.91 -18.93 -0.34
N GLN A 639 25.20 -18.05 -1.30
CA GLN A 639 25.05 -16.60 -1.10
C GLN A 639 23.57 -16.22 -1.21
N ILE A 640 23.00 -15.70 -0.12
CA ILE A 640 21.63 -15.17 -0.10
C ILE A 640 21.60 -13.84 -0.86
N VAL A 641 20.84 -13.81 -1.95
CA VAL A 641 20.62 -12.62 -2.78
C VAL A 641 19.54 -11.73 -2.18
N GLY A 642 18.46 -12.34 -1.69
CA GLY A 642 17.34 -11.61 -1.12
C GLY A 642 16.25 -12.51 -0.57
N LEU A 643 15.32 -11.90 0.16
CA LEU A 643 14.07 -12.50 0.61
C LEU A 643 12.92 -11.85 -0.16
N TYR A 644 12.01 -12.67 -0.66
CA TYR A 644 10.85 -12.26 -1.45
C TYR A 644 9.58 -12.66 -0.69
N SER A 645 8.59 -11.78 -0.68
CA SER A 645 7.37 -11.86 0.14
C SER A 645 6.11 -11.66 -0.71
N SER A 646 4.94 -11.75 -0.08
CA SER A 646 3.65 -11.48 -0.73
C SER A 646 3.66 -10.17 -1.51
N GLY A 647 3.36 -10.24 -2.81
CA GLY A 647 3.39 -9.13 -3.78
C GLY A 647 4.63 -9.09 -4.69
N ASP A 648 5.70 -9.79 -4.32
CA ASP A 648 6.91 -9.85 -5.14
C ASP A 648 6.72 -10.77 -6.36
N TRP A 649 7.38 -10.41 -7.47
CA TRP A 649 7.42 -11.22 -8.69
C TRP A 649 8.86 -11.42 -9.18
N LEU A 650 9.08 -12.47 -9.96
CA LEU A 650 10.38 -12.80 -10.57
C LEU A 650 10.23 -13.28 -12.02
N ASN A 651 11.36 -13.37 -12.72
CA ASN A 651 11.55 -13.91 -14.08
C ASN A 651 10.97 -13.09 -15.25
N ASP A 652 10.54 -11.84 -15.03
CA ASP A 652 10.03 -11.00 -16.13
C ASP A 652 11.10 -10.72 -17.19
N ASP A 653 12.33 -10.37 -16.80
CA ASP A 653 13.43 -10.14 -17.76
C ASP A 653 13.93 -11.45 -18.38
N ALA A 654 14.09 -12.49 -17.54
CA ALA A 654 14.59 -13.79 -17.99
C ALA A 654 13.68 -14.40 -19.07
N LEU A 655 12.36 -14.28 -18.92
CA LEU A 655 11.41 -14.75 -19.93
C LEU A 655 11.43 -13.91 -21.21
N LYS A 656 11.52 -12.57 -21.10
CA LYS A 656 11.61 -11.67 -22.27
C LYS A 656 12.85 -12.00 -23.11
N ASN A 657 13.97 -12.24 -22.45
CA ASN A 657 15.27 -12.43 -23.09
C ASN A 657 15.64 -13.91 -23.30
N ASN A 658 14.75 -14.84 -22.98
CA ASN A 658 14.99 -16.29 -23.06
C ASN A 658 16.27 -16.73 -22.31
N ARG A 659 16.51 -16.14 -21.14
CA ARG A 659 17.67 -16.41 -20.27
C ARG A 659 17.34 -17.48 -19.23
N ASN A 660 18.37 -17.94 -18.53
CA ASN A 660 18.19 -18.77 -17.35
C ASN A 660 17.56 -17.97 -16.20
N ASN A 661 17.02 -18.65 -15.19
CA ASN A 661 16.54 -17.98 -13.99
C ASN A 661 17.70 -17.19 -13.36
N PRO A 662 17.47 -15.96 -12.86
CA PRO A 662 18.52 -15.14 -12.29
C PRO A 662 19.01 -15.67 -10.94
N VAL A 663 18.22 -16.50 -10.25
CA VAL A 663 18.50 -17.02 -8.90
C VAL A 663 17.89 -18.41 -8.71
N ASN A 664 18.38 -19.15 -7.73
CA ASN A 664 17.65 -20.27 -7.13
C ASN A 664 16.60 -19.71 -6.19
N LEU A 665 15.33 -20.10 -6.32
CA LEU A 665 14.25 -19.65 -5.44
C LEU A 665 13.73 -20.82 -4.62
N THR A 666 13.76 -20.67 -3.29
CA THR A 666 13.34 -21.72 -2.35
C THR A 666 12.35 -21.17 -1.33
N ALA A 667 11.31 -21.92 -1.01
CA ALA A 667 10.34 -21.56 0.02
C ALA A 667 10.98 -21.57 1.43
N VAL A 668 10.73 -20.51 2.20
CA VAL A 668 11.22 -20.36 3.59
C VAL A 668 10.11 -20.61 4.60
N SER A 669 8.91 -20.12 4.30
CA SER A 669 7.71 -20.32 5.13
C SER A 669 7.14 -21.73 4.96
N ASP A 670 6.35 -22.18 5.95
CA ASP A 670 5.71 -23.50 5.92
C ASP A 670 4.69 -23.63 4.79
N LYS A 671 4.03 -22.52 4.42
CA LYS A 671 3.10 -22.43 3.30
C LYS A 671 3.49 -21.25 2.42
N VAL A 672 3.86 -21.55 1.17
CA VAL A 672 4.15 -20.53 0.14
C VAL A 672 3.16 -20.74 -1.01
N LEU A 673 2.45 -19.68 -1.38
CA LEU A 673 1.55 -19.67 -2.53
C LEU A 673 2.14 -18.82 -3.64
N ILE A 674 2.18 -19.38 -4.85
CA ILE A 674 2.70 -18.71 -6.03
C ILE A 674 1.65 -18.75 -7.13
N LEU A 675 1.38 -17.59 -7.73
CA LEU A 675 0.74 -17.53 -9.04
C LEU A 675 1.82 -17.67 -10.09
N CYS A 676 1.70 -18.66 -10.96
CA CYS A 676 2.64 -18.88 -12.05
C CYS A 676 1.93 -18.91 -13.40
N THR A 677 2.58 -18.34 -14.40
CA THR A 677 2.20 -18.43 -15.81
C THR A 677 3.42 -18.79 -16.63
N ASP A 678 3.25 -19.59 -17.68
CA ASP A 678 4.35 -19.96 -18.56
C ASP A 678 4.78 -18.78 -19.46
N LYS A 679 5.79 -19.00 -20.32
CA LYS A 679 6.25 -17.98 -21.27
C LYS A 679 5.14 -17.48 -22.21
N ALA A 680 4.24 -18.36 -22.65
CA ALA A 680 3.15 -18.00 -23.56
C ALA A 680 2.10 -17.13 -22.86
N GLY A 681 1.73 -17.51 -21.63
CA GLY A 681 0.83 -16.77 -20.77
C GLY A 681 1.40 -15.44 -20.29
N PHE A 682 2.70 -15.37 -20.01
CA PHE A 682 3.39 -14.09 -19.75
C PHE A 682 3.37 -13.18 -20.98
N THR A 683 3.63 -13.72 -22.17
CA THR A 683 3.54 -12.96 -23.43
C THR A 683 2.12 -12.47 -23.69
N SER A 684 1.12 -13.32 -23.41
CA SER A 684 -0.30 -12.98 -23.46
C SER A 684 -0.65 -11.87 -22.48
N MET A 685 -0.15 -11.94 -21.24
CA MET A 685 -0.32 -10.89 -20.22
C MET A 685 0.23 -9.54 -20.68
N LEU A 686 1.44 -9.51 -21.26
CA LEU A 686 2.01 -8.27 -21.82
C LEU A 686 1.16 -7.72 -22.98
N LYS A 687 0.64 -8.59 -23.85
CA LYS A 687 -0.22 -8.21 -24.96
C LYS A 687 -1.57 -7.67 -24.50
N ILE A 688 -2.21 -8.34 -23.55
CA ILE A 688 -3.53 -7.96 -23.00
C ILE A 688 -3.43 -6.68 -22.17
N GLY A 689 -2.41 -6.58 -21.30
CA GLY A 689 -2.19 -5.42 -20.45
C GLY A 689 -1.71 -4.18 -21.20
N GLY A 690 -1.10 -4.36 -22.38
CA GLY A 690 -0.69 -3.30 -23.28
C GLY A 690 0.21 -2.26 -22.61
N SER A 691 0.02 -0.98 -22.97
CA SER A 691 0.75 0.13 -22.38
C SER A 691 0.44 0.35 -20.90
N GLY A 692 -0.77 -0.01 -20.45
CA GLY A 692 -1.16 0.10 -19.04
C GLY A 692 -0.22 -0.72 -18.15
N LEU A 693 0.00 -1.98 -18.50
CA LEU A 693 0.90 -2.86 -17.76
C LEU A 693 2.37 -2.40 -17.85
N LEU A 694 2.83 -1.97 -19.02
CA LEU A 694 4.20 -1.44 -19.17
C LEU A 694 4.43 -0.22 -18.28
N ASN A 695 3.46 0.70 -18.20
CA ASN A 695 3.52 1.85 -17.32
C ASN A 695 3.51 1.44 -15.85
N SER A 696 2.70 0.44 -15.47
CA SER A 696 2.69 -0.09 -14.10
C SER A 696 4.01 -0.76 -13.74
N ILE A 697 4.60 -1.59 -14.63
CA ILE A 697 5.94 -2.17 -14.46
C ILE A 697 6.97 -1.04 -14.24
N GLN A 698 7.00 -0.05 -15.13
CA GLN A 698 7.93 1.06 -15.03
C GLN A 698 7.75 1.84 -13.72
N ARG A 699 6.50 2.06 -13.28
CA ARG A 699 6.20 2.75 -12.02
C ARG A 699 6.68 1.96 -10.82
N VAL A 700 6.45 0.64 -10.75
CA VAL A 700 6.88 -0.16 -9.60
C VAL A 700 8.40 -0.31 -9.58
N VAL A 701 9.04 -0.52 -10.75
CA VAL A 701 10.51 -0.51 -10.88
C VAL A 701 11.07 0.84 -10.42
N SER A 702 10.49 1.95 -10.87
CA SER A 702 10.89 3.30 -10.44
C SER A 702 10.67 3.52 -8.95
N GLY A 703 9.61 2.96 -8.36
CA GLY A 703 9.34 3.01 -6.92
C GLY A 703 10.36 2.23 -6.09
N ARG A 704 10.70 1.00 -6.50
CA ARG A 704 11.76 0.19 -5.87
C ARG A 704 13.13 0.86 -6.02
N LEU A 705 13.36 1.47 -7.18
CA LEU A 705 14.57 2.26 -7.42
C LEU A 705 14.63 3.47 -6.50
N ALA A 706 13.53 4.22 -6.38
CA ALA A 706 13.40 5.35 -5.47
C ALA A 706 13.71 4.97 -4.02
N GLN A 707 13.18 3.83 -3.55
CA GLN A 707 13.45 3.32 -2.22
C GLN A 707 14.94 2.98 -2.04
N SER A 708 15.57 2.35 -3.04
CA SER A 708 17.00 2.02 -3.02
C SER A 708 17.87 3.28 -3.06
N MET A 709 17.51 4.25 -3.89
CA MET A 709 18.16 5.56 -3.95
C MET A 709 18.04 6.31 -2.62
N ASN A 710 16.87 6.31 -1.98
CA ASN A 710 16.67 6.98 -0.69
C ASN A 710 17.55 6.38 0.44
N LYS A 711 17.98 5.12 0.32
CA LYS A 711 18.96 4.50 1.24
C LYS A 711 20.39 4.95 0.98
N THR A 712 20.68 5.44 -0.23
CA THR A 712 21.99 5.98 -0.59
C THR A 712 22.10 7.41 -0.04
N PRO A 713 23.09 7.72 0.83
CA PRO A 713 23.20 9.04 1.47
C PRO A 713 23.20 10.22 0.49
N LEU A 714 23.73 9.99 -0.72
CA LEU A 714 23.74 10.97 -1.79
C LEU A 714 22.33 11.50 -2.13
N PHE A 715 21.31 10.66 -2.09
CA PHE A 715 19.93 10.98 -2.48
C PHE A 715 18.98 11.27 -1.32
N PHE A 716 19.47 11.36 -0.08
CA PHE A 716 18.64 11.61 1.09
C PHE A 716 17.79 12.90 0.93
N GLY A 717 16.47 12.83 1.10
CA GLY A 717 15.59 14.01 0.92
C GLY A 717 15.33 14.40 -0.54
N MET A 718 15.75 13.59 -1.52
CA MET A 718 15.43 13.78 -2.95
C MET A 718 14.37 12.80 -3.46
N ALA A 719 13.56 12.24 -2.55
CA ALA A 719 12.54 11.23 -2.85
C ALA A 719 11.57 11.67 -3.97
N SER A 720 11.19 12.95 -4.03
CA SER A 720 10.30 13.50 -5.07
C SER A 720 10.91 13.50 -6.48
N MET A 721 12.23 13.39 -6.61
CA MET A 721 12.96 13.43 -7.88
C MET A 721 13.43 12.05 -8.36
N THR A 722 13.28 11.03 -7.53
CA THR A 722 13.74 9.66 -7.81
C THR A 722 13.13 9.06 -9.08
N SER A 723 11.86 9.34 -9.37
CA SER A 723 11.21 8.89 -10.62
C SER A 723 11.87 9.49 -11.86
N LYS A 724 12.36 10.74 -11.78
CA LYS A 724 13.12 11.37 -12.87
C LYS A 724 14.51 10.77 -12.97
N PHE A 725 15.18 10.49 -11.85
CA PHE A 725 16.48 9.84 -11.85
C PHE A 725 16.44 8.44 -12.47
N ALA A 726 15.37 7.69 -12.20
CA ALA A 726 15.13 6.38 -12.78
C ALA A 726 15.17 6.38 -14.31
N MET A 727 14.80 7.48 -14.96
CA MET A 727 14.81 7.60 -16.43
C MET A 727 16.21 7.65 -17.03
N PHE A 728 17.23 8.03 -16.25
CA PHE A 728 18.63 8.15 -16.70
C PHE A 728 19.51 6.99 -16.21
N MET A 729 18.89 5.97 -15.61
CA MET A 729 19.59 4.91 -14.91
C MET A 729 19.26 3.55 -15.52
N HIS A 730 20.28 2.73 -15.73
CA HIS A 730 20.18 1.39 -16.27
C HIS A 730 20.68 0.38 -15.25
N PHE A 731 20.08 -0.80 -15.23
CA PHE A 731 20.56 -1.91 -14.43
C PHE A 731 21.66 -2.63 -15.19
N ASP A 732 22.83 -2.76 -14.57
CA ASP A 732 23.96 -3.52 -15.08
C ASP A 732 24.22 -4.68 -14.12
N GLU A 733 24.08 -5.92 -14.59
CA GLU A 733 24.52 -7.12 -13.89
C GLU A 733 25.98 -7.40 -14.25
N VAL A 734 26.84 -7.51 -13.24
CA VAL A 734 28.28 -7.65 -13.42
C VAL A 734 28.77 -8.88 -12.65
N PRO A 735 29.35 -9.90 -13.32
CA PRO A 735 29.88 -11.09 -12.66
C PRO A 735 30.98 -10.76 -11.66
N ALA A 736 31.25 -11.66 -10.72
CA ALA A 736 32.40 -11.55 -9.81
C ALA A 736 33.74 -11.50 -10.59
N CYS A 737 34.75 -10.86 -10.01
CA CYS A 737 36.09 -10.69 -10.59
C CYS A 737 36.11 -9.91 -11.92
N THR A 738 35.07 -9.13 -12.21
CA THR A 738 34.99 -8.29 -13.41
C THR A 738 35.51 -6.90 -13.10
N GLN A 739 36.43 -6.42 -13.93
CA GLN A 739 36.92 -5.05 -13.86
C GLN A 739 35.93 -4.12 -14.58
N ILE A 740 35.29 -3.22 -13.83
CA ILE A 740 34.34 -2.24 -14.38
C ILE A 740 35.08 -1.08 -15.02
N CYS A 741 36.11 -0.57 -14.34
CA CYS A 741 36.98 0.46 -14.87
C CYS A 741 38.42 0.25 -14.40
N ARG A 742 39.37 0.79 -15.16
CA ARG A 742 40.80 0.76 -14.85
C ARG A 742 41.25 2.12 -14.35
N GLN A 743 42.17 2.15 -13.39
CA GLN A 743 42.85 3.38 -13.00
C GLN A 743 43.46 4.07 -14.24
N PHE A 744 43.29 5.39 -14.32
CA PHE A 744 43.63 6.26 -15.46
C PHE A 744 42.89 5.98 -16.77
N GLY A 745 42.01 4.98 -16.79
CA GLY A 745 41.08 4.75 -17.87
C GLY A 745 39.91 5.73 -17.85
N LYS A 746 39.17 5.79 -18.95
CA LYS A 746 37.92 6.55 -19.03
C LYS A 746 36.83 5.82 -18.25
N CYS A 747 36.25 6.49 -17.26
CA CYS A 747 35.01 6.13 -16.61
C CYS A 747 33.84 6.47 -17.53
N ASP A 748 32.96 5.51 -17.74
CA ASP A 748 31.87 5.54 -18.70
C ASP A 748 30.50 5.80 -18.06
N GLY A 749 30.45 5.94 -16.74
CA GLY A 749 29.23 6.23 -16.01
C GLY A 749 29.41 6.48 -14.51
N PHE A 750 28.31 6.87 -13.89
CA PHE A 750 28.12 6.95 -12.45
C PHE A 750 27.39 5.68 -12.00
N TYR A 751 27.86 5.04 -10.94
CA TYR A 751 27.38 3.72 -10.51
C TYR A 751 26.93 3.72 -9.05
N ILE A 752 25.79 3.11 -8.76
CA ILE A 752 25.30 2.80 -7.41
C ILE A 752 25.22 1.28 -7.27
N VAL A 753 25.73 0.75 -6.16
CA VAL A 753 25.70 -0.69 -5.89
C VAL A 753 24.35 -1.05 -5.27
N LEU A 754 23.52 -1.81 -5.99
CA LEU A 754 22.24 -2.30 -5.45
C LEU A 754 22.40 -3.64 -4.75
N SER A 755 23.35 -4.46 -5.18
CA SER A 755 23.72 -5.73 -4.54
C SER A 755 25.17 -6.10 -4.88
N GLY A 756 25.79 -6.93 -4.04
CA GLY A 756 27.17 -7.38 -4.18
C GLY A 756 28.20 -6.45 -3.51
N THR A 757 29.47 -6.72 -3.80
CA THR A 757 30.64 -6.01 -3.24
C THR A 757 31.69 -5.78 -4.31
N LEU A 758 32.37 -4.64 -4.23
CA LEU A 758 33.45 -4.27 -5.14
C LEU A 758 34.66 -3.77 -4.37
N ASN A 759 35.84 -3.93 -4.94
CA ASN A 759 37.07 -3.33 -4.44
C ASN A 759 37.49 -2.20 -5.38
N LEU A 760 37.74 -1.03 -4.80
CA LEU A 760 38.46 0.07 -5.44
C LEU A 760 39.95 -0.12 -5.15
N ILE A 761 40.70 -0.49 -6.19
CA ILE A 761 42.13 -0.80 -6.14
C ILE A 761 42.91 0.38 -6.73
N VAL A 762 43.98 0.78 -6.06
CA VAL A 762 44.90 1.82 -6.51
C VAL A 762 46.25 1.18 -6.79
N GLU A 763 46.73 1.31 -8.02
CA GLU A 763 48.04 0.81 -8.48
C GLU A 763 49.10 1.92 -8.51
N SER A 764 48.68 3.18 -8.60
CA SER A 764 49.56 4.34 -8.65
C SER A 764 48.93 5.56 -7.97
N ILE A 765 49.76 6.39 -7.34
CA ILE A 765 49.34 7.66 -6.74
C ILE A 765 50.23 8.76 -7.34
N ALA A 766 49.62 9.80 -7.89
CA ALA A 766 50.33 10.93 -8.53
C ALA A 766 51.38 10.50 -9.59
N GLY A 767 51.13 9.41 -10.32
CA GLY A 767 52.03 8.86 -11.34
C GLY A 767 53.15 7.95 -10.79
N ILE A 768 53.29 7.83 -9.47
CA ILE A 768 54.22 6.89 -8.83
C ILE A 768 53.55 5.52 -8.76
N LYS A 769 54.15 4.50 -9.37
CA LYS A 769 53.63 3.13 -9.33
C LYS A 769 53.91 2.49 -7.98
N LEU A 770 52.88 2.03 -7.29
CA LEU A 770 53.01 1.32 -6.02
C LEU A 770 53.60 -0.07 -6.26
N ARG A 771 54.46 -0.55 -5.34
CA ARG A 771 55.04 -1.90 -5.43
C ARG A 771 53.97 -3.00 -5.34
N LYS A 772 52.88 -2.74 -4.62
CA LYS A 772 51.71 -3.61 -4.50
C LYS A 772 50.46 -2.77 -4.68
N SER A 773 49.50 -3.29 -5.44
CA SER A 773 48.16 -2.71 -5.54
C SER A 773 47.49 -2.72 -4.17
N VAL A 774 46.89 -1.60 -3.78
CA VAL A 774 46.22 -1.48 -2.47
C VAL A 774 44.72 -1.36 -2.68
N VAL A 775 43.92 -2.12 -1.91
CA VAL A 775 42.47 -1.93 -1.86
C VAL A 775 42.19 -0.67 -1.04
N LYS A 776 41.95 0.47 -1.72
CA LYS A 776 41.66 1.76 -1.07
C LYS A 776 40.29 1.75 -0.38
N LYS A 777 39.29 1.12 -1.00
CA LYS A 777 37.93 1.04 -0.44
C LYS A 777 37.21 -0.23 -0.89
N VAL A 778 36.50 -0.88 0.04
CA VAL A 778 35.49 -1.88 -0.30
C VAL A 778 34.15 -1.15 -0.45
N ILE A 779 33.57 -1.20 -1.64
CA ILE A 779 32.30 -0.56 -1.99
C ILE A 779 31.18 -1.58 -1.78
N ARG A 780 30.21 -1.24 -0.94
CA ARG A 780 29.10 -2.13 -0.53
C ARG A 780 27.75 -1.63 -1.06
N MET A 781 26.69 -2.42 -0.81
CA MET A 781 25.31 -2.08 -1.13
C MET A 781 24.91 -0.67 -0.64
N ASN A 782 24.23 0.08 -1.50
CA ASN A 782 23.83 1.49 -1.38
C ASN A 782 24.99 2.49 -1.33
N GLU A 783 26.22 2.07 -1.63
CA GLU A 783 27.32 2.99 -1.93
C GLU A 783 27.44 3.23 -3.44
N PHE A 784 28.25 4.21 -3.83
CA PHE A 784 28.37 4.64 -5.22
C PHE A 784 29.83 4.98 -5.59
N PHE A 785 30.11 5.03 -6.88
CA PHE A 785 31.40 5.47 -7.44
C PHE A 785 31.22 6.12 -8.83
N GLY A 786 32.30 6.65 -9.41
CA GLY A 786 32.30 7.27 -10.73
C GLY A 786 31.91 8.75 -10.76
N ALA A 787 31.05 9.22 -9.85
CA ALA A 787 30.56 10.60 -9.84
C ALA A 787 31.68 11.65 -9.86
N ASN A 788 32.64 11.55 -8.94
CA ASN A 788 33.76 12.50 -8.86
C ASN A 788 34.66 12.46 -10.11
N TRP A 789 34.77 11.29 -10.74
CA TRP A 789 35.63 11.14 -11.92
C TRP A 789 35.01 11.82 -13.13
N LEU A 790 33.70 11.67 -13.31
CA LEU A 790 32.94 12.38 -14.34
C LEU A 790 32.99 13.90 -14.13
N LEU A 791 32.85 14.36 -12.88
CA LEU A 791 32.75 15.78 -12.56
C LEU A 791 34.06 16.57 -12.66
N TYR A 792 35.15 16.04 -12.10
CA TYR A 792 36.36 16.84 -11.86
C TYR A 792 37.57 16.36 -12.66
N ASN A 793 37.56 15.12 -13.15
CA ASN A 793 38.74 14.51 -13.77
C ASN A 793 38.56 14.26 -15.27
N GLY A 794 37.63 14.96 -15.93
CA GLY A 794 37.33 14.73 -17.34
C GLY A 794 36.91 13.29 -17.65
N GLY A 795 36.33 12.60 -16.67
CA GLY A 795 35.98 11.18 -16.76
C GLY A 795 37.16 10.23 -16.51
N ILE A 796 38.33 10.66 -16.04
CA ILE A 796 39.45 9.75 -15.76
C ILE A 796 39.33 9.10 -14.38
N ALA A 797 39.26 7.78 -14.35
CA ALA A 797 39.14 7.00 -13.12
C ALA A 797 40.41 7.07 -12.27
N GLN A 798 40.25 7.29 -10.96
CA GLN A 798 41.38 7.40 -10.02
C GLN A 798 41.76 6.05 -9.38
N GLY A 799 41.03 4.98 -9.68
CA GLY A 799 41.34 3.62 -9.26
C GLY A 799 40.68 2.61 -10.18
N THR A 800 41.14 1.37 -10.09
CA THR A 800 40.56 0.22 -10.78
C THR A 800 39.43 -0.33 -9.91
N VAL A 801 38.21 -0.45 -10.45
CA VAL A 801 37.08 -1.03 -9.72
C VAL A 801 36.87 -2.46 -10.20
N VAL A 802 36.96 -3.42 -9.28
CA VAL A 802 36.78 -4.84 -9.57
C VAL A 802 35.68 -5.39 -8.67
N THR A 803 34.71 -6.09 -9.24
CA THR A 803 33.69 -6.81 -8.46
C THR A 803 34.33 -7.96 -7.70
N THR A 804 34.01 -8.11 -6.41
CA THR A 804 34.47 -9.26 -5.60
C THR A 804 33.42 -10.34 -5.48
N SER A 805 32.15 -10.00 -5.71
CA SER A 805 31.01 -10.92 -5.83
C SER A 805 30.16 -10.55 -7.06
N HIS A 806 29.15 -11.34 -7.38
CA HIS A 806 28.17 -10.95 -8.40
C HIS A 806 27.45 -9.67 -7.96
N CYS A 807 27.47 -8.64 -8.82
CA CYS A 807 26.96 -7.32 -8.49
C CYS A 807 25.78 -6.94 -9.39
N VAL A 808 24.79 -6.27 -8.80
CA VAL A 808 23.76 -5.54 -9.53
C VAL A 808 24.00 -4.05 -9.30
N LEU A 809 24.27 -3.34 -10.39
CA LEU A 809 24.62 -1.93 -10.36
C LEU A 809 23.54 -1.11 -11.03
N LEU A 810 23.35 0.10 -10.53
CA LEU A 810 22.57 1.13 -11.21
C LEU A 810 23.53 2.12 -11.85
N ARG A 811 23.55 2.15 -13.18
CA ARG A 811 24.46 2.97 -13.97
C ARG A 811 23.73 4.14 -14.61
N THR A 812 24.25 5.35 -14.40
CA THR A 812 23.96 6.50 -15.26
C THR A 812 25.11 6.69 -16.24
N PRO A 813 24.90 6.52 -17.56
CA PRO A 813 25.94 6.77 -18.57
C PRO A 813 26.50 8.19 -18.45
N ALA A 814 27.79 8.36 -18.76
CA ALA A 814 28.46 9.66 -18.69
C ALA A 814 27.69 10.77 -19.46
N SER A 815 27.14 10.45 -20.63
CA SER A 815 26.34 11.38 -21.45
C SER A 815 25.06 11.86 -20.75
N SER A 816 24.43 11.00 -19.96
CA SER A 816 23.17 11.30 -19.25
C SER A 816 23.41 11.88 -17.86
N PHE A 817 24.65 11.80 -17.36
CA PHE A 817 25.00 12.28 -16.03
C PHE A 817 25.02 13.81 -15.94
N ASP A 818 25.32 14.49 -17.04
CA ASP A 818 25.24 15.96 -17.10
C ASP A 818 23.78 16.42 -17.04
N GLU A 819 22.89 15.80 -17.83
CA GLU A 819 21.44 16.05 -17.78
C GLU A 819 20.86 15.78 -16.37
N LEU A 820 21.33 14.72 -15.71
CA LEU A 820 20.92 14.38 -14.34
C LEU A 820 21.23 15.51 -13.34
N GLN A 821 22.39 16.17 -13.49
CA GLN A 821 22.80 17.28 -12.63
C GLN A 821 21.99 18.54 -12.89
N GLU A 822 21.65 18.82 -14.16
CA GLU A 822 20.80 19.95 -14.53
C GLU A 822 19.40 19.81 -13.92
N ILE A 823 18.86 18.59 -13.94
CA ILE A 823 17.55 18.29 -13.34
C ILE A 823 17.58 18.40 -11.82
N CYS A 824 18.71 18.11 -11.18
CA CYS A 824 18.86 18.20 -9.73
C CYS A 824 20.15 18.93 -9.30
N PRO A 825 20.11 20.26 -9.20
CA PRO A 825 21.25 21.06 -8.73
C PRO A 825 21.71 20.69 -7.31
N LEU A 826 20.80 20.16 -6.48
CA LEU A 826 21.13 19.67 -5.14
C LEU A 826 22.07 18.45 -5.17
N LEU A 827 21.91 17.56 -6.16
CA LEU A 827 22.82 16.44 -6.37
C LEU A 827 24.24 16.96 -6.62
N ARG A 828 24.38 17.94 -7.52
CA ARG A 828 25.67 18.58 -7.80
C ARG A 828 26.31 19.19 -6.56
N THR A 829 25.54 19.98 -5.80
CA THR A 829 26.01 20.61 -4.56
C THR A 829 26.54 19.59 -3.54
N ARG A 830 25.89 18.43 -3.44
CA ARG A 830 26.34 17.35 -2.53
C ARG A 830 27.61 16.67 -3.03
N LEU A 831 27.70 16.42 -4.33
CA LEU A 831 28.90 15.88 -4.94
C LEU A 831 30.10 16.82 -4.77
N ASP A 832 29.90 18.13 -4.94
CA ASP A 832 30.93 19.16 -4.67
C ASP A 832 31.45 19.08 -3.23
N ARG A 833 30.54 19.06 -2.24
CA ARG A 833 30.94 18.93 -0.81
C ARG A 833 31.67 17.62 -0.51
N MET A 834 31.22 16.51 -1.11
CA MET A 834 31.88 15.22 -0.94
C MET A 834 33.26 15.20 -1.61
N HIS A 835 33.40 15.85 -2.76
CA HIS A 835 34.68 15.99 -3.46
C HIS A 835 35.67 16.86 -2.69
N GLU A 836 35.24 18.01 -2.15
CA GLU A 836 36.09 18.86 -1.30
C GLU A 836 36.63 18.09 -0.09
N LYS A 837 35.75 17.34 0.59
CA LYS A 837 36.14 16.48 1.72
C LYS A 837 37.10 15.37 1.29
N GLN A 838 36.88 14.75 0.13
CA GLN A 838 37.78 13.72 -0.40
C GLN A 838 39.15 14.30 -0.76
N LYS A 839 39.18 15.49 -1.37
CA LYS A 839 40.42 16.21 -1.69
C LYS A 839 41.23 16.54 -0.44
N GLU A 840 40.56 16.95 0.64
CA GLU A 840 41.23 17.16 1.93
C GLU A 840 41.86 15.87 2.48
N LEU A 841 41.15 14.73 2.37
CA LEU A 841 41.68 13.43 2.77
C LEU A 841 42.84 12.98 1.88
N ASP A 842 42.73 13.13 0.57
CA ASP A 842 43.77 12.76 -0.39
C ASP A 842 45.04 13.62 -0.20
N LEU A 843 44.89 14.91 0.15
CA LEU A 843 46.04 15.77 0.51
C LEU A 843 46.73 15.28 1.79
N ARG A 844 45.96 14.90 2.82
CA ARG A 844 46.54 14.33 4.05
C ARG A 844 47.22 12.98 3.80
N GLU A 845 46.65 12.14 2.94
CA GLU A 845 47.27 10.88 2.50
C GLU A 845 48.59 11.14 1.76
N LEU A 846 48.62 12.15 0.88
CA LEU A 846 49.82 12.53 0.14
C LEU A 846 50.93 13.03 1.06
N ASP A 847 50.60 13.86 2.05
CA ASP A 847 51.56 14.36 3.04
C ASP A 847 52.14 13.22 3.88
N LEU A 848 51.32 12.22 4.25
CA LEU A 848 51.78 11.00 4.91
C LEU A 848 52.71 10.17 4.03
N VAL A 849 52.37 9.98 2.74
CA VAL A 849 53.23 9.24 1.80
C VAL A 849 54.58 9.93 1.62
N LYS A 850 54.59 11.26 1.45
CA LYS A 850 55.84 12.02 1.37
C LYS A 850 56.68 11.91 2.63
N ALA A 851 56.06 12.00 3.81
CA ALA A 851 56.76 11.84 5.09
C ALA A 851 57.40 10.44 5.21
N VAL A 852 56.70 9.39 4.77
CA VAL A 852 57.24 8.02 4.73
C VAL A 852 58.39 7.90 3.72
N GLU A 853 58.26 8.48 2.53
CA GLU A 853 59.33 8.47 1.52
C GLU A 853 60.59 9.20 2.01
N GLU A 854 60.44 10.39 2.62
CA GLU A 854 61.54 11.13 3.23
C GLU A 854 62.22 10.34 4.35
N ALA A 855 61.44 9.67 5.21
CA ALA A 855 61.98 8.80 6.26
C ALA A 855 62.77 7.61 5.69
N VAL A 856 62.27 6.98 4.62
CA VAL A 856 62.95 5.89 3.92
C VAL A 856 64.23 6.38 3.23
N GLU A 857 64.21 7.55 2.58
CA GLU A 857 65.40 8.15 1.96
C GLU A 857 66.48 8.49 3.00
N MET A 858 66.07 9.05 4.15
CA MET A 858 66.98 9.37 5.25
C MET A 858 67.67 8.13 5.84
N ARG A 859 66.96 6.99 5.89
CA ARG A 859 67.55 5.69 6.25
C ARG A 859 68.53 5.19 5.19
N GLY A 860 68.17 5.29 3.91
CA GLY A 860 69.03 4.89 2.78
C GLY A 860 70.35 5.67 2.70
N ARG A 861 70.37 6.92 3.18
CA ARG A 861 71.58 7.77 3.25
C ARG A 861 72.48 7.48 4.47
N GLY A 862 72.21 6.42 5.24
CA GLY A 862 73.07 5.97 6.33
C GLY A 862 73.15 6.91 7.54
N ARG A 863 72.12 7.78 7.73
CA ARG A 863 72.10 8.79 8.81
C ARG A 863 71.10 8.50 9.94
N GLY A 864 70.49 7.31 10.00
CA GLY A 864 69.47 7.01 11.01
C GLY A 864 69.53 5.59 11.53
N ASP A 865 70.30 5.35 12.58
CA ASP A 865 70.35 4.09 13.34
C ASP A 865 69.18 3.93 14.34
N SER A 866 68.10 4.73 14.25
CA SER A 866 67.12 4.78 15.35
C SER A 866 65.62 4.84 14.98
N ILE A 867 65.21 4.60 13.72
CA ILE A 867 63.78 4.39 13.42
C ILE A 867 63.55 2.88 13.33
N SER A 868 62.88 2.30 14.33
CA SER A 868 62.57 0.88 14.36
C SER A 868 61.62 0.49 13.21
N ASP A 869 61.76 -0.72 12.67
CA ASP A 869 60.87 -1.28 11.63
C ASP A 869 59.40 -1.37 12.09
N GLU A 870 59.13 -1.23 13.39
CA GLU A 870 57.79 -1.20 13.99
C GLU A 870 57.13 0.19 13.93
N THR A 871 57.93 1.26 13.80
CA THR A 871 57.46 2.66 13.73
C THR A 871 57.19 3.12 12.30
N LEU A 872 57.73 2.40 11.32
CA LEU A 872 57.72 2.70 9.88
C LEU A 872 56.66 1.83 9.19
#